data_AF-A0A1F2TWW4-F1
#
_entry.id   AF-A0A1F2TWW4-F1
#
_cell.length_a   1.000
_cell.length_b   1.000
_cell.length_c   1.000
_cell.angle_alpha   90.00
_cell.angle_beta   90.00
_cell.angle_gamma   90.00
#
_symmetry.space_group_name_H-M   'P 1'
#
loop_
_entity.id
_entity.type
_entity.pdbx_description
1 polymer ?
#
loop_
_entity_poly.entity_id
_entity_poly.type
_entity_poly.pdbx_seq_one_letter_code
_entity_poly.pdbx_strand_id
1 'polypeptide(L)'
;MFTSKWDQHRKSYDFVVVGSGYGGAITAARIAAATPGGRKSSVCILERGRERWAPNHRFPDTLREVSGEFRSDLNPDGLYELLTYHDISVLKGCGLGGTSLINANVAATPDEELFAQADWPRRLSWNYLRPYYDRARKALGAGPDPRAWQFPKVQAMDRRARELGTVAVPLDLAINFTGSGVNEHGVPHAPCVACGDCTSGCNHLAKGALYMNYLPMARNAGAQIFTKTTVDRLEKLPHGGWRVYGNNRDESLIGERFTLETANVILGAGSINSTELLLRSESRELSFSPALGTRFSSNGDFFGLAFNGDFRTVISGIGNRYNEETVKHAPGPAIVSAIHYNGTGPLAERFQIEDLTIPSAYVAAAQRVFPSLQREDSDTGDEAEEQRRINLDLRAGDTHDLDGALNHTMLYLIMGQDDARGRMVLDSSWPHPGGRVRVVWDDAGRQRLYTMMHEELRRHARTLGASYIANPMWSFLEIRHLLTAHPIGGCPVGEDYEHGAVDEFGRVFSGDGSVHDGLFVADGAILPRSLGVNPFLTISAMAEQIAERKVRELAGEPYPARPTQVVVPSIDPLEIVGMEEAELERLFRSRPTADIAAIVNSGRHAIDVARGIIENDTGWRGFFPKGHVLNAMSAALFTGFRKQFRSEGGNYLGVTSDTDGRIHARDTLEEVTIEKGIGTLEPGRYLLLRYVDPPWRGFYDLLKIVDRDVVIGRVYLGAYPSGVRLFTFAMTRKYRLTEMTVAEHVELFEGGTVPSPETLAGAWRMDVISNANQLRALATLAFELKPDGRLESRYQIGGLLEGLVTPRFLQDHFELRDFTPFHDEIRTLSADALIGKYVAELPDGVAPIPGSLGLLHAEGNHRFGCYYVLTRSDDRRLPANTILRPFLDMHLPDGLGMTFDEEMDGWYLPGADDAPESRPAGAVDCSFRLRMTVRDLNEFIEAPAHEARAKGRIRFADLDGRGPTTHAVDEQRSWFRYLTIDLGRGEAEMQYCLEFATDQGARFALDGRKHMRKDRPAGPRAAEEVLEDYTTLFGRVFKVEETERRQVGAARLKFRTFENLVAARNLVAFLQSFQVTGTDDPLLRTHGLLRFMAFTAQFVQYEYDPLAPMQPA
;
A
#
# COMPACT_ATOMS: atom_id res chain seq x y z
N MET A 1 15.46 -20.51 37.17
CA MET A 1 14.21 -21.14 37.65
C MET A 1 13.82 -22.27 36.72
N PHE A 2 13.74 -21.99 35.42
CA PHE A 2 13.35 -22.96 34.40
C PHE A 2 14.55 -23.66 33.74
N THR A 3 15.70 -22.98 33.64
CA THR A 3 16.92 -23.54 33.06
C THR A 3 17.39 -24.79 33.80
N SER A 4 17.62 -25.85 33.05
CA SER A 4 18.27 -27.08 33.49
C SER A 4 19.79 -26.92 33.44
N LYS A 5 20.51 -27.61 34.33
CA LYS A 5 21.98 -27.60 34.29
C LYS A 5 22.47 -28.33 33.04
N TRP A 6 23.46 -27.76 32.35
CA TRP A 6 23.94 -28.29 31.08
C TRP A 6 24.45 -29.74 31.20
N ASP A 7 25.10 -30.12 32.30
CA ASP A 7 25.55 -31.50 32.59
C ASP A 7 24.43 -32.56 32.58
N GLN A 8 23.17 -32.15 32.64
CA GLN A 8 21.99 -33.02 32.57
C GLN A 8 21.49 -33.26 31.14
N HIS A 9 22.16 -32.74 30.11
CA HIS A 9 21.76 -32.96 28.73
C HIS A 9 21.90 -34.44 28.34
N ARG A 10 20.97 -34.93 27.54
CA ARG A 10 21.01 -36.27 26.93
C ARG A 10 21.74 -36.19 25.60
N LYS A 11 22.33 -37.31 25.15
CA LYS A 11 22.90 -37.41 23.80
C LYS A 11 21.83 -37.37 22.70
N SER A 12 20.61 -37.79 23.01
CA SER A 12 19.49 -37.79 22.07
C SER A 12 18.14 -37.44 22.72
N TYR A 13 17.26 -36.87 21.89
CA TYR A 13 15.89 -36.49 22.22
C TYR A 13 14.92 -36.91 21.11
N ASP A 14 13.62 -37.03 21.42
CA ASP A 14 12.59 -37.16 20.39
C ASP A 14 12.42 -35.82 19.64
N PHE A 15 12.55 -34.70 20.36
CA PHE A 15 12.43 -33.34 19.84
C PHE A 15 13.51 -32.40 20.39
N VAL A 16 14.14 -31.64 19.49
CA VAL A 16 14.95 -30.46 19.82
C VAL A 16 14.25 -29.24 19.24
N VAL A 17 13.96 -28.27 20.11
CA VAL A 17 13.36 -26.99 19.77
C VAL A 17 14.43 -25.91 19.89
N VAL A 18 14.70 -25.22 18.78
CA VAL A 18 15.74 -24.18 18.70
C VAL A 18 15.08 -22.82 18.86
N GLY A 19 15.36 -22.15 19.97
CA GLY A 19 14.75 -20.88 20.35
C GLY A 19 13.54 -21.05 21.28
N SER A 20 13.37 -20.08 22.17
CA SER A 20 12.33 -20.08 23.21
C SER A 20 11.28 -18.97 23.06
N GLY A 21 11.17 -18.39 21.86
CA GLY A 21 10.11 -17.43 21.51
C GLY A 21 8.74 -18.10 21.34
N TYR A 22 7.75 -17.36 20.82
CA TYR A 22 6.35 -17.83 20.72
C TYR A 22 6.24 -19.21 20.05
N GLY A 23 6.82 -19.36 18.85
CA GLY A 23 6.81 -20.63 18.12
C GLY A 23 7.43 -21.80 18.90
N GLY A 24 8.63 -21.61 19.44
CA GLY A 24 9.36 -22.64 20.17
C GLY A 24 8.71 -23.02 21.50
N ALA A 25 8.30 -22.03 22.30
CA ALA A 25 7.68 -22.28 23.60
C ALA A 25 6.34 -23.01 23.46
N ILE A 26 5.49 -22.60 22.52
CA ILE A 26 4.16 -23.18 22.30
C ILE A 26 4.26 -24.61 21.81
N THR A 27 5.06 -24.85 20.77
CA THR A 27 5.25 -26.20 20.21
C THR A 27 5.84 -27.15 21.25
N ALA A 28 6.88 -26.72 21.99
CA ALA A 28 7.46 -27.52 23.06
C ALA A 28 6.46 -27.84 24.17
N ALA A 29 5.65 -26.87 24.60
CA ALA A 29 4.67 -27.06 25.66
C ALA A 29 3.60 -28.09 25.28
N ARG A 30 3.03 -27.96 24.07
CA ARG A 30 1.98 -28.86 23.59
C ARG A 30 2.50 -30.27 23.34
N ILE A 31 3.69 -30.42 22.74
CA ILE A 31 4.31 -31.73 22.47
C ILE A 31 4.74 -32.41 23.77
N ALA A 32 5.36 -31.69 24.71
CA ALA A 32 5.78 -32.26 25.99
C ALA A 32 4.60 -32.68 26.87
N ALA A 33 3.49 -31.93 26.81
CA ALA A 33 2.27 -32.25 27.56
C ALA A 33 1.50 -33.44 26.95
N ALA A 34 1.63 -33.68 25.65
CA ALA A 34 0.96 -34.78 24.97
C ALA A 34 1.53 -36.15 25.38
N THR A 35 0.68 -37.17 25.40
CA THR A 35 1.06 -38.56 25.65
C THR A 35 0.47 -39.48 24.56
N PRO A 36 0.82 -39.25 23.28
CA PRO A 36 0.29 -40.04 22.18
C PRO A 36 0.68 -41.51 22.34
N GLY A 37 -0.28 -42.42 22.17
CA GLY A 37 -0.06 -43.86 22.34
C GLY A 37 0.43 -44.28 23.73
N GLY A 38 0.23 -43.47 24.77
CA GLY A 38 0.68 -43.77 26.14
C GLY A 38 2.16 -43.45 26.42
N ARG A 39 2.90 -42.85 25.46
CA ARG A 39 4.32 -42.49 25.61
C ARG A 39 4.50 -40.98 25.63
N LYS A 40 5.30 -40.47 26.57
CA LYS A 40 5.77 -39.09 26.56
C LYS A 40 7.00 -38.92 25.67
N SER A 41 7.03 -37.85 24.88
CA SER A 41 8.21 -37.46 24.11
C SER A 41 9.24 -36.75 24.99
N SER A 42 10.51 -37.04 24.78
CA SER A 42 11.63 -36.28 25.35
C SER A 42 11.85 -35.00 24.53
N VAL A 43 11.70 -33.85 25.17
CA VAL A 43 11.77 -32.52 24.53
C VAL A 43 12.88 -31.69 25.15
N CYS A 44 13.71 -31.10 24.29
CA CYS A 44 14.81 -30.20 24.64
C CYS A 44 14.59 -28.82 24.00
N ILE A 45 14.63 -27.74 24.77
CA ILE A 45 14.62 -26.36 24.28
C ILE A 45 16.03 -25.77 24.42
N LEU A 46 16.58 -25.25 23.32
CA LEU A 46 17.88 -24.59 23.28
C LEU A 46 17.71 -23.09 23.05
N GLU A 47 18.08 -22.27 24.02
CA GLU A 47 17.99 -20.81 23.96
C GLU A 47 19.38 -20.18 24.02
N ARG A 48 19.71 -19.30 23.06
CA ARG A 48 21.04 -18.67 23.00
C ARG A 48 21.25 -17.58 24.05
N GLY A 49 20.18 -16.97 24.56
CA GLY A 49 20.21 -15.93 25.59
C GLY A 49 20.08 -16.47 27.01
N ARG A 50 19.99 -15.55 27.99
CA ARG A 50 19.90 -15.86 29.43
C ARG A 50 18.45 -15.99 29.89
N GLU A 51 18.25 -16.72 30.99
CA GLU A 51 17.03 -16.61 31.79
C GLU A 51 17.04 -15.28 32.57
N ARG A 52 15.99 -14.48 32.44
CA ARG A 52 15.80 -13.23 33.19
C ARG A 52 14.51 -13.32 33.99
N TRP A 53 14.65 -13.37 35.31
CA TRP A 53 13.55 -13.57 36.23
C TRP A 53 13.78 -12.81 37.54
N ALA A 54 12.78 -12.03 37.97
CA ALA A 54 12.82 -11.31 39.24
C ALA A 54 12.54 -12.29 40.40
N PRO A 55 13.21 -12.18 41.56
CA PRO A 55 13.98 -11.02 42.03
C PRO A 55 15.47 -11.04 41.63
N ASN A 56 15.97 -12.14 41.08
CA ASN A 56 17.41 -12.35 40.88
C ASN A 56 17.99 -11.49 39.75
N HIS A 57 17.19 -11.15 38.74
CA HIS A 57 17.57 -10.28 37.64
C HIS A 57 16.49 -9.23 37.39
N ARG A 58 16.92 -7.96 37.39
CA ARG A 58 16.09 -6.82 36.99
C ARG A 58 16.37 -6.49 35.53
N PHE A 59 15.32 -6.14 34.79
CA PHE A 59 15.41 -5.54 33.48
C PHE A 59 15.99 -4.11 33.60
N PRO A 60 16.75 -3.65 32.59
CA PRO A 60 17.33 -2.31 32.58
C PRO A 60 16.32 -1.18 32.79
N ASP A 61 16.64 -0.25 33.67
CA ASP A 61 15.81 0.91 34.05
C ASP A 61 16.53 2.24 33.73
N THR A 62 17.77 2.17 33.22
CA THR A 62 18.57 3.33 32.80
C THR A 62 19.21 3.10 31.43
N LEU A 63 19.48 4.19 30.69
CA LEU A 63 20.16 4.12 29.40
C LEU A 63 21.48 3.36 29.47
N ARG A 64 22.27 3.55 30.55
CA ARG A 64 23.55 2.86 30.74
C ARG A 64 23.37 1.35 30.87
N GLU A 65 22.36 0.90 31.61
CA GLU A 65 22.05 -0.52 31.76
C GLU A 65 21.56 -1.13 30.43
N VAL A 66 20.72 -0.39 29.70
CA VAL A 66 20.27 -0.79 28.35
C VAL A 66 21.47 -0.96 27.43
N SER A 67 22.38 0.02 27.38
CA SER A 67 23.61 -0.05 26.58
C SER A 67 24.47 -1.28 26.92
N GLY A 68 24.56 -1.62 28.21
CA GLY A 68 25.26 -2.82 28.67
C GLY A 68 24.60 -4.14 28.27
N GLU A 69 23.31 -4.11 27.91
CA GLU A 69 22.51 -5.27 27.54
C GLU A 69 22.34 -5.44 26.03
N PHE A 70 23.01 -4.64 25.20
CA PHE A 70 23.11 -4.92 23.77
C PHE A 70 23.99 -6.13 23.50
N ARG A 71 23.47 -7.04 22.68
CA ARG A 71 24.17 -8.22 22.20
C ARG A 71 25.27 -7.81 21.23
N SER A 72 26.47 -8.30 21.48
CA SER A 72 27.66 -8.12 20.64
C SER A 72 28.63 -9.27 20.86
N ASP A 73 29.76 -9.29 20.16
CA ASP A 73 30.80 -10.28 20.41
C ASP A 73 31.39 -10.17 21.84
N LEU A 74 31.34 -8.97 22.45
CA LEU A 74 31.75 -8.72 23.84
C LEU A 74 30.66 -9.05 24.86
N ASN A 75 29.39 -8.97 24.46
CA ASN A 75 28.24 -9.40 25.27
C ASN A 75 27.38 -10.38 24.47
N PRO A 76 27.81 -11.64 24.32
CA PRO A 76 27.13 -12.63 23.49
C PRO A 76 25.82 -13.14 24.12
N ASP A 77 25.37 -12.56 25.22
CA ASP A 77 24.15 -12.94 25.94
C ASP A 77 23.25 -11.73 26.24
N GLY A 78 23.53 -10.58 25.63
CA GLY A 78 22.75 -9.35 25.79
C GLY A 78 21.28 -9.55 25.44
N LEU A 79 20.40 -8.82 26.12
CA LEU A 79 18.95 -8.88 25.93
C LEU A 79 18.50 -8.31 24.59
N TYR A 80 19.08 -7.19 24.16
CA TYR A 80 18.67 -6.47 22.96
C TYR A 80 19.62 -6.79 21.81
N GLU A 81 19.09 -7.16 20.66
CA GLU A 81 19.89 -7.31 19.43
C GLU A 81 19.30 -6.39 18.37
N LEU A 82 20.13 -5.44 17.91
CA LEU A 82 19.83 -4.56 16.79
C LEU A 82 20.66 -5.03 15.60
N LEU A 83 19.97 -5.46 14.54
CA LEU A 83 20.59 -5.89 13.28
C LEU A 83 20.33 -4.81 12.25
N THR A 84 21.37 -4.09 11.84
CA THR A 84 21.27 -3.02 10.83
C THR A 84 21.74 -3.53 9.49
N TYR A 85 20.83 -3.53 8.51
CA TYR A 85 21.11 -3.83 7.11
C TYR A 85 21.13 -2.53 6.29
N HIS A 86 21.21 -2.64 4.95
CA HIS A 86 21.21 -1.45 4.09
C HIS A 86 19.87 -0.69 4.17
N ASP A 87 18.77 -1.39 3.91
CA ASP A 87 17.44 -0.79 3.78
C ASP A 87 16.64 -0.76 5.08
N ILE A 88 17.00 -1.63 6.05
CA ILE A 88 16.20 -1.85 7.26
C ILE A 88 17.05 -2.25 8.47
N SER A 89 16.63 -1.79 9.65
CA SER A 89 17.11 -2.25 10.95
C SER A 89 16.05 -3.09 11.65
N VAL A 90 16.47 -4.16 12.32
CA VAL A 90 15.60 -5.10 13.04
C VAL A 90 15.98 -5.09 14.52
N LEU A 91 15.02 -4.79 15.39
CA LEU A 91 15.18 -4.89 16.84
C LEU A 91 14.49 -6.15 17.36
N LYS A 92 15.21 -6.99 18.11
CA LYS A 92 14.67 -8.23 18.69
C LYS A 92 15.24 -8.56 20.06
N GLY A 93 14.49 -9.37 20.82
CA GLY A 93 14.90 -9.85 22.13
C GLY A 93 15.70 -11.16 22.07
N CYS A 94 16.64 -11.32 22.99
CA CYS A 94 17.49 -12.50 23.15
C CYS A 94 17.52 -12.95 24.61
N GLY A 95 16.88 -14.07 24.91
CA GLY A 95 16.69 -14.56 26.28
C GLY A 95 15.61 -15.63 26.35
N LEU A 96 15.46 -16.27 27.51
CA LEU A 96 14.44 -17.30 27.73
C LEU A 96 13.03 -16.69 27.66
N GLY A 97 12.36 -16.86 26.52
CA GLY A 97 11.11 -16.19 26.14
C GLY A 97 11.22 -15.32 24.87
N GLY A 98 12.42 -15.15 24.30
CA GLY A 98 12.67 -14.35 23.10
C GLY A 98 12.17 -12.91 23.21
N THR A 99 11.60 -12.38 22.12
CA THR A 99 11.08 -11.00 22.06
C THR A 99 9.88 -10.76 22.99
N SER A 100 9.22 -11.80 23.53
CA SER A 100 8.18 -11.60 24.56
C SER A 100 8.72 -10.90 25.81
N LEU A 101 10.04 -10.92 26.04
CA LEU A 101 10.67 -10.18 27.13
C LEU A 101 10.57 -8.66 26.94
N ILE A 102 10.61 -8.17 25.69
CA ILE A 102 10.78 -6.74 25.36
C ILE A 102 9.74 -6.18 24.36
N ASN A 103 8.68 -6.92 24.01
CA ASN A 103 7.58 -6.39 23.20
C ASN A 103 6.53 -5.61 24.01
N ALA A 104 5.53 -5.03 23.35
CA ALA A 104 4.45 -4.28 24.00
C ALA A 104 3.26 -5.14 24.50
N ASN A 105 3.25 -6.46 24.24
CA ASN A 105 2.17 -7.42 24.57
C ASN A 105 0.84 -7.27 23.82
N VAL A 106 0.80 -6.53 22.72
CA VAL A 106 -0.42 -6.40 21.90
C VAL A 106 -0.78 -7.69 21.16
N ALA A 107 -1.87 -8.34 21.58
CA ALA A 107 -2.42 -9.56 21.01
C ALA A 107 -3.47 -9.22 19.94
N ALA A 108 -3.04 -8.60 18.84
CA ALA A 108 -3.94 -8.16 17.78
C ALA A 108 -4.36 -9.31 16.84
N THR A 109 -5.57 -9.19 16.28
CA THR A 109 -6.12 -10.09 15.27
C THR A 109 -6.13 -9.37 13.92
N PRO A 110 -5.53 -9.93 12.86
CA PRO A 110 -5.51 -9.30 11.54
C PRO A 110 -6.88 -9.39 10.86
N ASP A 111 -7.07 -8.59 9.81
CA ASP A 111 -8.25 -8.64 8.95
C ASP A 111 -8.49 -10.06 8.39
N GLU A 112 -9.73 -10.53 8.40
CA GLU A 112 -10.08 -11.87 7.90
C GLU A 112 -9.73 -12.05 6.41
N GLU A 113 -9.87 -10.97 5.62
CA GLU A 113 -9.56 -10.91 4.19
C GLU A 113 -8.08 -11.16 3.87
N LEU A 114 -7.19 -11.00 4.85
CA LEU A 114 -5.78 -11.31 4.72
C LEU A 114 -5.56 -12.79 4.37
N PHE A 115 -6.33 -13.69 4.98
CA PHE A 115 -6.22 -15.14 4.77
C PHE A 115 -6.82 -15.60 3.45
N ALA A 116 -7.48 -14.70 2.72
CA ALA A 116 -7.97 -14.94 1.37
C ALA A 116 -6.97 -14.48 0.28
N GLN A 117 -5.89 -13.80 0.66
CA GLN A 117 -4.87 -13.35 -0.29
C GLN A 117 -4.11 -14.55 -0.88
N ALA A 118 -3.69 -14.42 -2.14
CA ALA A 118 -3.00 -15.49 -2.88
C ALA A 118 -1.70 -15.98 -2.22
N ASP A 119 -1.11 -15.17 -1.34
CA ASP A 119 0.10 -15.52 -0.60
C ASP A 119 -0.13 -16.55 0.50
N TRP A 120 -1.37 -16.67 1.01
CA TRP A 120 -1.75 -17.63 2.03
C TRP A 120 -2.27 -18.93 1.40
N PRO A 121 -1.84 -20.10 1.90
CA PRO A 121 -2.42 -21.38 1.48
C PRO A 121 -3.92 -21.41 1.73
N ARG A 122 -4.71 -21.96 0.79
CA ARG A 122 -6.17 -21.99 0.89
C ARG A 122 -6.69 -22.68 2.14
N ARG A 123 -5.95 -23.68 2.64
CA ARG A 123 -6.28 -24.40 3.87
C ARG A 123 -6.21 -23.49 5.11
N LEU A 124 -5.31 -22.50 5.13
CA LEU A 124 -5.09 -21.57 6.24
C LEU A 124 -6.06 -20.37 6.18
N SER A 125 -7.33 -20.65 5.93
CA SER A 125 -8.40 -19.65 5.99
C SER A 125 -8.62 -19.15 7.42
N TRP A 126 -9.23 -17.97 7.55
CA TRP A 126 -9.63 -17.41 8.84
C TRP A 126 -10.44 -18.40 9.69
N ASN A 127 -11.45 -19.03 9.10
CA ASN A 127 -12.31 -20.01 9.78
C ASN A 127 -11.52 -21.22 10.31
N TYR A 128 -10.49 -21.64 9.59
CA TYR A 128 -9.62 -22.73 10.03
C TYR A 128 -8.70 -22.30 11.17
N LEU A 129 -8.14 -21.08 11.12
CA LEU A 129 -7.19 -20.58 12.12
C LEU A 129 -7.84 -20.04 13.40
N ARG A 130 -9.08 -19.55 13.33
CA ARG A 130 -9.80 -18.92 14.45
C ARG A 130 -9.75 -19.72 15.77
N PRO A 131 -10.00 -21.05 15.80
CA PRO A 131 -9.91 -21.81 17.05
C PRO A 131 -8.52 -21.79 17.70
N TYR A 132 -7.47 -21.65 16.89
CA TYR A 132 -6.09 -21.55 17.37
C TYR A 132 -5.76 -20.14 17.87
N TYR A 133 -6.31 -19.10 17.26
CA TYR A 133 -6.29 -17.74 17.81
C TYR A 133 -6.94 -17.69 19.19
N ASP A 134 -8.14 -18.26 19.34
CA ASP A 134 -8.88 -18.28 20.60
C ASP A 134 -8.09 -19.04 21.69
N ARG A 135 -7.49 -20.17 21.33
CA ARG A 135 -6.63 -20.97 22.23
C ARG A 135 -5.39 -20.19 22.68
N ALA A 136 -4.69 -19.57 21.74
CA ALA A 136 -3.49 -18.79 22.03
C ALA A 136 -3.81 -17.57 22.91
N ARG A 137 -4.87 -16.82 22.57
CA ARG A 137 -5.33 -15.66 23.34
C ARG A 137 -5.65 -16.04 24.79
N LYS A 138 -6.35 -17.16 24.99
CA LYS A 138 -6.69 -17.69 26.31
C LYS A 138 -5.45 -18.10 27.10
N ALA A 139 -4.52 -18.84 26.49
CA ALA A 139 -3.30 -19.30 27.16
C ALA A 139 -2.33 -18.15 27.52
N LEU A 140 -2.33 -17.08 26.72
CA LEU A 140 -1.57 -15.86 27.01
C LEU A 140 -2.26 -14.95 28.03
N GLY A 141 -3.54 -15.19 28.34
CA GLY A 141 -4.35 -14.34 29.23
C GLY A 141 -4.55 -12.94 28.66
N ALA A 142 -4.69 -12.81 27.34
CA ALA A 142 -4.78 -11.50 26.69
C ALA A 142 -6.20 -10.92 26.75
N GLY A 143 -6.29 -9.63 27.10
CA GLY A 143 -7.52 -8.85 27.14
C GLY A 143 -7.23 -7.36 27.36
N PRO A 144 -8.23 -6.48 27.26
CA PRO A 144 -8.01 -5.03 27.36
C PRO A 144 -7.75 -4.59 28.81
N ASP A 145 -6.96 -3.52 28.99
CA ASP A 145 -6.81 -2.90 30.32
C ASP A 145 -8.16 -2.27 30.72
N PRO A 146 -8.77 -2.65 31.86
CA PRO A 146 -10.03 -2.07 32.31
C PRO A 146 -9.95 -0.56 32.59
N ARG A 147 -8.74 -0.01 32.69
CA ARG A 147 -8.46 1.42 32.89
C ARG A 147 -8.11 2.15 31.59
N ALA A 148 -8.21 1.52 30.42
CA ALA A 148 -7.72 2.08 29.15
C ALA A 148 -8.10 3.55 28.92
N TRP A 149 -9.38 3.89 29.09
CA TRP A 149 -9.92 5.24 28.89
C TRP A 149 -9.50 6.29 29.94
N GLN A 150 -8.85 5.85 31.03
CA GLN A 150 -8.32 6.74 32.07
C GLN A 150 -6.95 7.33 31.68
N PHE A 151 -6.26 6.74 30.70
CA PHE A 151 -4.93 7.20 30.31
C PHE A 151 -5.01 8.36 29.30
N PRO A 152 -4.30 9.49 29.54
CA PRO A 152 -4.40 10.66 28.67
C PRO A 152 -3.98 10.40 27.22
N LYS A 153 -3.00 9.53 26.96
CA LYS A 153 -2.61 9.12 25.60
C LYS A 153 -3.73 8.44 24.81
N VAL A 154 -4.61 7.68 25.47
CA VAL A 154 -5.78 7.05 24.82
C VAL A 154 -6.83 8.11 24.49
N GLN A 155 -7.02 9.08 25.38
CA GLN A 155 -7.90 10.22 25.13
C GLN A 155 -7.37 11.10 23.97
N ALA A 156 -6.05 11.22 23.83
CA ALA A 156 -5.41 11.90 22.71
C ALA A 156 -5.63 11.16 21.38
N MET A 157 -5.45 9.83 21.34
CA MET A 157 -5.80 9.00 20.17
C MET A 157 -7.27 9.21 19.76
N ASP A 158 -8.18 9.18 20.74
CA ASP A 158 -9.61 9.27 20.51
C ASP A 158 -10.06 10.63 19.94
N ARG A 159 -9.28 11.71 20.16
CA ARG A 159 -9.54 13.00 19.48
C ARG A 159 -9.42 12.87 17.97
N ARG A 160 -8.33 12.26 17.50
CA ARG A 160 -8.14 12.02 16.07
C ARG A 160 -9.15 11.01 15.53
N ALA A 161 -9.47 9.98 16.31
CA ALA A 161 -10.49 8.99 15.94
C ALA A 161 -11.86 9.64 15.68
N ARG A 162 -12.29 10.57 16.54
CA ARG A 162 -13.56 11.29 16.37
C ARG A 162 -13.62 12.15 15.11
N GLU A 163 -12.52 12.79 14.72
CA GLU A 163 -12.44 13.54 13.46
C GLU A 163 -12.62 12.64 12.22
N LEU A 164 -12.25 11.36 12.34
CA LEU A 164 -12.43 10.34 11.30
C LEU A 164 -13.83 9.69 11.35
N GLY A 165 -14.69 10.09 12.31
CA GLY A 165 -16.00 9.46 12.52
C GLY A 165 -15.93 8.08 13.18
N THR A 166 -14.84 7.76 13.89
CA THR A 166 -14.64 6.49 14.62
C THR A 166 -14.24 6.75 16.08
N VAL A 167 -13.83 5.70 16.80
CA VAL A 167 -13.33 5.76 18.18
C VAL A 167 -12.01 5.02 18.32
N ALA A 168 -11.17 5.45 19.25
CA ALA A 168 -9.98 4.66 19.61
C ALA A 168 -10.42 3.33 20.26
N VAL A 169 -9.75 2.23 19.90
CA VAL A 169 -10.11 0.88 20.37
C VAL A 169 -9.08 0.41 21.38
N PRO A 170 -9.47 0.08 22.63
CA PRO A 170 -8.60 -0.61 23.57
C PRO A 170 -8.17 -1.98 23.03
N LEU A 171 -6.87 -2.24 23.03
CA LEU A 171 -6.28 -3.46 22.48
C LEU A 171 -6.25 -4.59 23.50
N ASP A 172 -6.33 -5.83 23.02
CA ASP A 172 -6.05 -7.01 23.85
C ASP A 172 -4.55 -7.07 24.18
N LEU A 173 -4.21 -7.07 25.48
CA LEU A 173 -2.84 -7.09 25.96
C LEU A 173 -2.58 -8.36 26.77
N ALA A 174 -1.49 -9.08 26.47
CA ALA A 174 -1.02 -10.21 27.28
C ALA A 174 -0.35 -9.72 28.57
N ILE A 175 -1.14 -9.11 29.45
CA ILE A 175 -0.74 -8.49 30.71
C ILE A 175 -1.76 -8.86 31.77
N ASN A 176 -1.29 -9.18 32.97
CA ASN A 176 -2.19 -9.35 34.09
C ASN A 176 -2.64 -7.99 34.65
N PHE A 177 -3.93 -7.68 34.49
CA PHE A 177 -4.55 -6.50 35.08
C PHE A 177 -5.27 -6.77 36.41
N THR A 178 -5.48 -8.04 36.76
CA THR A 178 -6.37 -8.44 37.86
C THR A 178 -5.76 -9.51 38.76
N GLY A 179 -5.91 -9.35 40.08
CA GLY A 179 -5.49 -10.38 41.02
C GLY A 179 -3.97 -10.44 41.21
N SER A 180 -3.57 -10.91 42.38
CA SER A 180 -2.19 -11.05 42.80
C SER A 180 -1.97 -12.44 43.35
N GLY A 181 -0.88 -13.11 42.98
CA GLY A 181 -0.53 -14.41 43.54
C GLY A 181 0.31 -15.25 42.60
N VAL A 182 0.12 -16.56 42.69
CA VAL A 182 0.76 -17.55 41.81
C VAL A 182 -0.26 -17.98 40.76
N ASN A 183 0.13 -17.98 39.49
CA ASN A 183 -0.74 -18.39 38.39
C ASN A 183 -0.91 -19.92 38.31
N GLU A 184 -1.74 -20.40 37.38
CA GLU A 184 -2.04 -21.84 37.22
C GLU A 184 -0.81 -22.71 36.87
N HIS A 185 0.30 -22.10 36.48
CA HIS A 185 1.55 -22.77 36.15
C HIS A 185 2.57 -22.76 37.29
N GLY A 186 2.20 -22.23 38.46
CA GLY A 186 3.09 -22.16 39.63
C GLY A 186 4.04 -20.96 39.62
N VAL A 187 3.75 -19.94 38.82
CA VAL A 187 4.62 -18.76 38.63
C VAL A 187 3.99 -17.50 39.28
N PRO A 188 4.72 -16.74 40.11
CA PRO A 188 4.25 -15.45 40.63
C PRO A 188 3.87 -14.46 39.53
N HIS A 189 2.64 -13.94 39.59
CA HIS A 189 2.07 -13.04 38.58
C HIS A 189 1.30 -11.91 39.29
N ALA A 190 1.86 -10.70 39.26
CA ALA A 190 1.29 -9.53 39.94
C ALA A 190 0.44 -8.69 38.97
N PRO A 191 -0.47 -7.82 39.45
CA PRO A 191 -1.23 -6.94 38.58
C PRO A 191 -0.37 -5.77 38.06
N CYS A 192 -0.72 -5.27 36.87
CA CYS A 192 0.00 -4.19 36.21
C CYS A 192 -0.10 -2.84 36.94
N VAL A 193 1.06 -2.30 37.31
CA VAL A 193 1.21 -0.98 37.95
C VAL A 193 1.29 0.19 36.95
N ALA A 194 0.97 -0.05 35.67
CA ALA A 194 0.93 0.98 34.61
C ALA A 194 2.27 1.72 34.36
N CYS A 195 3.42 1.07 34.58
CA CYS A 195 4.71 1.76 34.61
C CYS A 195 5.27 2.24 33.25
N GLY A 196 4.72 1.79 32.11
CA GLY A 196 5.21 2.16 30.78
C GLY A 196 6.38 1.33 30.23
N ASP A 197 7.08 0.55 31.05
CA ASP A 197 8.38 -0.07 30.70
C ASP A 197 8.28 -1.44 30.00
N CYS A 198 7.18 -1.70 29.30
CA CYS A 198 6.96 -3.03 28.70
C CYS A 198 8.05 -3.39 27.67
N THR A 199 8.58 -2.39 26.96
CA THR A 199 9.55 -2.57 25.86
C THR A 199 11.02 -2.56 26.31
N SER A 200 11.34 -2.08 27.52
CA SER A 200 12.63 -2.31 28.19
C SER A 200 12.63 -3.57 29.08
N GLY A 201 11.44 -4.12 29.34
CA GLY A 201 11.23 -5.34 30.12
C GLY A 201 10.58 -5.05 31.47
N CYS A 202 9.59 -5.87 31.81
CA CYS A 202 8.76 -5.64 33.00
C CYS A 202 9.43 -6.18 34.27
N ASN A 203 9.74 -5.28 35.21
CA ASN A 203 10.25 -5.60 36.54
C ASN A 203 9.18 -5.94 37.58
N HIS A 204 7.90 -5.78 37.22
CA HIS A 204 6.77 -5.89 38.15
C HIS A 204 6.02 -7.22 38.07
N LEU A 205 6.56 -8.21 37.33
CA LEU A 205 5.94 -9.54 37.15
C LEU A 205 4.49 -9.49 36.63
N ALA A 206 4.08 -8.41 35.96
CA ALA A 206 2.72 -8.27 35.42
C ALA A 206 2.60 -8.71 33.95
N LYS A 207 3.69 -8.55 33.20
CA LYS A 207 3.77 -8.88 31.78
C LYS A 207 3.63 -10.39 31.56
N GLY A 208 2.70 -10.80 30.69
CA GLY A 208 2.45 -12.19 30.29
C GLY A 208 3.49 -12.75 29.31
N ALA A 209 4.77 -12.42 29.52
CA ALA A 209 5.88 -12.98 28.76
C ALA A 209 5.88 -14.51 28.85
N LEU A 210 6.54 -15.20 27.92
CA LEU A 210 6.39 -16.65 27.76
C LEU A 210 6.84 -17.48 28.98
N TYR A 211 7.65 -16.89 29.86
CA TYR A 211 8.02 -17.47 31.15
C TYR A 211 6.86 -17.53 32.16
N MET A 212 5.73 -16.87 31.89
CA MET A 212 4.51 -16.91 32.69
C MET A 212 3.52 -18.00 32.24
N ASN A 213 3.65 -18.55 31.02
CA ASN A 213 2.65 -19.44 30.42
C ASN A 213 3.23 -20.71 29.77
N TYR A 214 3.67 -20.66 28.53
CA TYR A 214 4.06 -21.84 27.75
C TYR A 214 5.38 -22.46 28.21
N LEU A 215 6.37 -21.68 28.64
CA LEU A 215 7.63 -22.24 29.15
C LEU A 215 7.47 -23.01 30.46
N PRO A 216 6.76 -22.50 31.49
CA PRO A 216 6.49 -23.32 32.67
C PRO A 216 5.58 -24.51 32.35
N MET A 217 4.64 -24.38 31.40
CA MET A 217 3.85 -25.53 30.92
C MET A 217 4.74 -26.64 30.32
N ALA A 218 5.69 -26.29 29.45
CA ALA A 218 6.65 -27.24 28.88
C ALA A 218 7.52 -27.88 29.97
N ARG A 219 8.02 -27.07 30.91
CA ARG A 219 8.88 -27.54 32.01
C ARG A 219 8.14 -28.51 32.93
N ASN A 220 6.93 -28.16 33.35
CA ASN A 220 6.07 -29.00 34.20
C ASN A 220 5.68 -30.32 33.51
N ALA A 221 5.62 -30.33 32.17
CA ALA A 221 5.36 -31.53 31.38
C ALA A 221 6.58 -32.46 31.24
N GLY A 222 7.79 -31.96 31.53
CA GLY A 222 9.05 -32.72 31.54
C GLY A 222 10.11 -32.24 30.54
N ALA A 223 9.90 -31.13 29.83
CA ALA A 223 10.90 -30.58 28.91
C ALA A 223 12.16 -30.12 29.66
N GLN A 224 13.33 -30.33 29.05
CA GLN A 224 14.60 -29.76 29.50
C GLN A 224 14.88 -28.46 28.73
N ILE A 225 15.32 -27.43 29.43
CA ILE A 225 15.54 -26.08 28.87
C ILE A 225 16.99 -25.70 29.14
N PHE A 226 17.75 -25.37 28.10
CA PHE A 226 19.15 -24.97 28.22
C PHE A 226 19.34 -23.58 27.64
N THR A 227 19.75 -22.63 28.49
CA THR A 227 20.06 -21.25 28.10
C THR A 227 21.54 -21.09 27.72
N LYS A 228 21.92 -19.93 27.17
CA LYS A 228 23.26 -19.63 26.64
C LYS A 228 23.76 -20.70 25.65
N THR A 229 22.82 -21.33 24.95
CA THR A 229 23.07 -22.43 24.00
C THR A 229 22.74 -21.98 22.59
N THR A 230 23.77 -21.69 21.79
CA THR A 230 23.62 -21.31 20.39
C THR A 230 23.64 -22.56 19.52
N VAL A 231 22.70 -22.68 18.59
CA VAL A 231 22.73 -23.68 17.52
C VAL A 231 23.33 -23.06 16.28
N ASP A 232 24.33 -23.74 15.70
CA ASP A 232 25.11 -23.21 14.60
C ASP A 232 24.73 -23.86 13.25
N ARG A 233 24.46 -25.17 13.24
CA ARG A 233 24.23 -25.94 12.01
C ARG A 233 23.37 -27.18 12.27
N LEU A 234 22.60 -27.57 11.27
CA LEU A 234 21.86 -28.83 11.21
C LEU A 234 22.48 -29.77 10.16
N GLU A 235 22.34 -31.07 10.39
CA GLU A 235 22.77 -32.11 9.46
C GLU A 235 21.74 -33.24 9.44
N LYS A 236 21.37 -33.68 8.24
CA LYS A 236 20.46 -34.81 8.05
C LYS A 236 21.22 -36.12 8.20
N LEU A 237 20.71 -37.04 9.01
CA LEU A 237 21.36 -38.34 9.24
C LEU A 237 20.97 -39.36 8.15
N PRO A 238 21.88 -40.26 7.73
CA PRO A 238 21.60 -41.26 6.69
C PRO A 238 20.45 -42.23 6.99
N HIS A 239 20.18 -42.47 8.27
CA HIS A 239 19.14 -43.40 8.72
C HIS A 239 17.84 -42.70 9.17
N GLY A 240 17.69 -41.41 8.85
CA GLY A 240 16.59 -40.57 9.34
C GLY A 240 16.95 -39.85 10.65
N GLY A 241 16.26 -38.73 10.89
CA GLY A 241 16.58 -37.82 11.99
C GLY A 241 17.70 -36.82 11.67
N TRP A 242 18.12 -36.10 12.71
CA TRP A 242 18.92 -34.88 12.60
C TRP A 242 20.03 -34.86 13.65
N ARG A 243 21.16 -34.31 13.26
CA ARG A 243 22.23 -33.90 14.17
C ARG A 243 22.26 -32.38 14.27
N VAL A 244 22.24 -31.89 15.49
CA VAL A 244 22.25 -30.48 15.85
C VAL A 244 23.63 -30.14 16.38
N TYR A 245 24.32 -29.19 15.76
CA TYR A 245 25.61 -28.66 16.19
C TYR A 245 25.43 -27.32 16.87
N GLY A 246 26.16 -27.09 17.96
CA GLY A 246 26.11 -25.80 18.64
C GLY A 246 27.21 -25.59 19.65
N ASN A 247 27.07 -24.49 20.39
CA ASN A 247 27.98 -24.08 21.45
C ASN A 247 27.19 -23.66 22.71
N ASN A 248 27.53 -24.22 23.87
CA ASN A 248 26.97 -23.83 25.16
C ASN A 248 27.98 -23.00 25.96
N ARG A 249 27.59 -21.81 26.43
CA ARG A 249 28.46 -20.89 27.20
C ARG A 249 28.10 -20.81 28.69
N ASP A 250 27.41 -21.81 29.25
CA ASP A 250 26.91 -21.69 30.62
C ASP A 250 28.03 -21.76 31.67
N GLU A 251 28.96 -22.70 31.50
CA GLU A 251 30.09 -22.92 32.43
C GLU A 251 31.40 -22.25 32.00
N SER A 252 31.49 -21.73 30.77
CA SER A 252 32.71 -21.13 30.21
C SER A 252 32.41 -20.02 29.19
N LEU A 253 33.20 -18.94 29.23
CA LEU A 253 33.13 -17.83 28.26
C LEU A 253 33.51 -18.26 26.83
N ILE A 254 34.39 -19.24 26.68
CA ILE A 254 34.81 -19.79 25.37
C ILE A 254 33.70 -20.70 24.80
N GLY A 255 32.91 -21.30 25.69
CA GLY A 255 31.84 -22.24 25.38
C GLY A 255 32.32 -23.67 25.06
N GLU A 256 31.45 -24.64 25.35
CA GLU A 256 31.59 -26.05 25.00
C GLU A 256 30.83 -26.34 23.69
N ARG A 257 31.54 -26.80 22.67
CA ARG A 257 30.91 -27.31 21.44
C ARG A 257 30.22 -28.64 21.72
N PHE A 258 29.00 -28.78 21.23
CA PHE A 258 28.21 -29.99 21.42
C PHE A 258 27.58 -30.50 20.12
N THR A 259 27.20 -31.77 20.15
CA THR A 259 26.32 -32.39 19.17
C THR A 259 25.18 -33.12 19.87
N LEU A 260 23.97 -32.96 19.36
CA LEU A 260 22.77 -33.69 19.80
C LEU A 260 22.12 -34.39 18.62
N GLU A 261 21.63 -35.61 18.83
CA GLU A 261 20.83 -36.32 17.84
C GLU A 261 19.35 -36.24 18.19
N THR A 262 18.49 -36.10 17.19
CA THR A 262 17.05 -36.01 17.40
C THR A 262 16.27 -36.55 16.22
N ALA A 263 15.08 -37.11 16.49
CA ALA A 263 14.16 -37.48 15.42
C ALA A 263 13.54 -36.22 14.78
N ASN A 264 13.24 -35.19 15.58
CA ASN A 264 12.58 -33.98 15.13
C ASN A 264 13.32 -32.71 15.58
N VAL A 265 13.41 -31.72 14.70
CA VAL A 265 13.91 -30.37 14.96
C VAL A 265 12.79 -29.38 14.68
N ILE A 266 12.49 -28.51 15.64
CA ILE A 266 11.53 -27.42 15.48
C ILE A 266 12.28 -26.10 15.62
N LEU A 267 12.27 -25.29 14.56
CA LEU A 267 12.87 -23.97 14.55
C LEU A 267 11.86 -22.93 15.06
N GLY A 268 12.25 -22.30 16.17
CA GLY A 268 11.54 -21.23 16.86
C GLY A 268 12.48 -20.05 17.20
N ALA A 269 13.52 -19.84 16.39
CA ALA A 269 14.59 -18.85 16.61
C ALA A 269 14.22 -17.43 16.12
N GLY A 270 13.02 -17.27 15.56
CA GLY A 270 12.49 -16.05 14.96
C GLY A 270 12.86 -15.92 13.47
N SER A 271 12.14 -15.05 12.77
CA SER A 271 12.24 -14.82 11.32
C SER A 271 13.67 -14.83 10.79
N ILE A 272 14.55 -14.00 11.37
CA ILE A 272 15.95 -13.87 10.96
C ILE A 272 16.76 -15.16 11.20
N ASN A 273 16.77 -15.68 12.43
CA ASN A 273 17.71 -16.75 12.79
C ASN A 273 17.26 -18.15 12.38
N SER A 274 15.95 -18.40 12.26
CA SER A 274 15.46 -19.66 11.70
C SER A 274 15.83 -19.77 10.21
N THR A 275 15.64 -18.67 9.47
CA THR A 275 16.04 -18.57 8.06
C THR A 275 17.56 -18.68 7.90
N GLU A 276 18.32 -17.96 8.72
CA GLU A 276 19.79 -18.02 8.72
C GLU A 276 20.32 -19.43 8.99
N LEU A 277 19.73 -20.16 9.96
CA LEU A 277 20.15 -21.50 10.31
C LEU A 277 19.92 -22.49 9.15
N LEU A 278 18.78 -22.39 8.45
CA LEU A 278 18.51 -23.21 7.28
C LEU A 278 19.48 -22.88 6.14
N LEU A 279 19.64 -21.60 5.78
CA LEU A 279 20.57 -21.15 4.75
C LEU A 279 22.02 -21.60 5.04
N ARG A 280 22.46 -21.50 6.29
CA ARG A 280 23.81 -21.95 6.71
C ARG A 280 23.96 -23.48 6.69
N SER A 281 22.87 -24.22 6.90
CA SER A 281 22.90 -25.68 6.96
C SER A 281 22.81 -26.32 5.57
N GLU A 282 22.54 -25.53 4.53
CA GLU A 282 22.46 -26.03 3.15
C GLU A 282 23.78 -26.69 2.72
N SER A 283 23.67 -27.88 2.14
CA SER A 283 24.78 -28.67 1.62
C SER A 283 24.36 -29.41 0.34
N ARG A 284 25.28 -30.18 -0.26
CA ARG A 284 24.94 -31.01 -1.42
C ARG A 284 23.87 -32.07 -1.09
N GLU A 285 23.84 -32.52 0.15
CA GLU A 285 22.96 -33.57 0.67
C GLU A 285 21.71 -33.02 1.37
N LEU A 286 21.70 -31.71 1.69
CA LEU A 286 20.61 -31.02 2.34
C LEU A 286 20.27 -29.74 1.56
N SER A 287 19.35 -29.86 0.60
CA SER A 287 18.83 -28.75 -0.19
C SER A 287 17.46 -28.30 0.29
N PHE A 288 17.11 -27.05 0.07
CA PHE A 288 15.82 -26.48 0.47
C PHE A 288 15.04 -25.94 -0.72
N SER A 289 13.78 -25.61 -0.49
CA SER A 289 12.94 -24.89 -1.43
C SER A 289 13.59 -23.57 -1.90
N PRO A 290 13.39 -23.16 -3.17
CA PRO A 290 13.83 -21.86 -3.68
C PRO A 290 13.14 -20.66 -3.00
N ALA A 291 12.04 -20.88 -2.29
CA ALA A 291 11.35 -19.85 -1.51
C ALA A 291 12.03 -19.57 -0.15
N LEU A 292 13.01 -20.38 0.27
CA LEU A 292 13.83 -20.09 1.46
C LEU A 292 14.54 -18.74 1.29
N GLY A 293 14.45 -17.90 2.32
CA GLY A 293 14.96 -16.53 2.34
C GLY A 293 14.07 -15.50 1.64
N THR A 294 12.87 -15.86 1.17
CA THR A 294 11.97 -14.92 0.48
C THR A 294 10.84 -14.40 1.38
N ARG A 295 10.08 -13.43 0.86
CA ARG A 295 8.89 -12.85 1.51
C ARG A 295 9.17 -12.20 2.87
N PHE A 296 10.37 -11.66 3.06
CA PHE A 296 10.68 -10.91 4.27
C PHE A 296 9.90 -9.59 4.26
N SER A 297 9.33 -9.27 5.42
CA SER A 297 8.51 -8.08 5.63
C SER A 297 8.87 -7.42 6.96
N SER A 298 8.71 -6.10 6.98
CA SER A 298 8.81 -5.25 8.17
C SER A 298 7.50 -5.15 8.93
N ASN A 299 6.46 -5.82 8.43
CA ASN A 299 5.07 -5.71 8.86
C ASN A 299 4.50 -4.28 8.68
N GLY A 300 5.06 -3.53 7.75
CA GLY A 300 4.78 -2.10 7.55
C GLY A 300 5.09 -1.25 8.78
N ASP A 301 6.07 -1.63 9.60
CA ASP A 301 6.42 -0.90 10.82
C ASP A 301 6.89 0.53 10.50
N PHE A 302 6.22 1.51 11.10
CA PHE A 302 6.62 2.91 11.04
C PHE A 302 6.49 3.58 12.40
N PHE A 303 7.37 4.54 12.66
CA PHE A 303 7.40 5.31 13.90
C PHE A 303 7.30 6.79 13.57
N GLY A 304 6.55 7.53 14.38
CA GLY A 304 6.52 8.99 14.32
C GLY A 304 6.05 9.56 15.63
N LEU A 305 6.18 10.88 15.77
CA LEU A 305 5.83 11.54 17.02
C LEU A 305 5.22 12.93 16.76
N ALA A 306 4.23 13.26 17.58
CA ALA A 306 3.64 14.59 17.69
C ALA A 306 4.18 15.23 18.97
N PHE A 307 5.10 16.18 18.83
CA PHE A 307 5.90 16.74 19.91
C PHE A 307 5.26 17.98 20.55
N ASN A 308 5.25 18.00 21.88
CA ASN A 308 5.02 19.19 22.70
C ASN A 308 3.70 19.94 22.44
N GLY A 309 2.60 19.20 22.25
CA GLY A 309 1.32 19.80 21.92
C GLY A 309 0.54 20.42 23.07
N ASP A 310 -0.62 20.96 22.74
CA ASP A 310 -1.57 21.55 23.70
C ASP A 310 -2.16 20.52 24.65
N PHE A 311 -2.24 19.27 24.20
CA PHE A 311 -2.83 18.18 24.98
C PHE A 311 -1.80 17.43 25.82
N ARG A 312 -2.08 17.30 27.12
CA ARG A 312 -1.29 16.43 28.00
C ARG A 312 -1.60 14.97 27.70
N THR A 313 -0.58 14.20 27.37
CA THR A 313 -0.67 12.81 26.87
C THR A 313 -0.04 11.80 27.84
N VAL A 314 0.92 12.24 28.65
CA VAL A 314 1.62 11.41 29.66
C VAL A 314 2.19 10.13 29.06
N ILE A 315 3.32 10.24 28.36
CA ILE A 315 4.00 9.10 27.70
C ILE A 315 5.34 8.74 28.34
N SER A 316 5.66 9.29 29.50
CA SER A 316 6.93 9.05 30.20
C SER A 316 6.83 7.84 31.14
N GLY A 317 7.57 6.77 30.85
CA GLY A 317 7.66 5.59 31.72
C GLY A 317 8.25 5.93 33.09
N ILE A 318 7.70 5.33 34.15
CA ILE A 318 8.14 5.55 35.54
C ILE A 318 9.05 4.42 36.06
N GLY A 319 9.17 3.32 35.32
CA GLY A 319 10.13 2.25 35.59
C GLY A 319 9.97 1.62 36.98
N ASN A 320 11.08 1.51 37.71
CA ASN A 320 11.10 1.03 39.09
C ASN A 320 10.78 2.11 40.13
N ARG A 321 10.62 3.38 39.74
CA ARG A 321 10.40 4.53 40.64
C ARG A 321 8.91 4.75 40.91
N TYR A 322 8.25 3.73 41.48
CA TYR A 322 6.83 3.82 41.83
C TYR A 322 6.64 4.26 43.30
N ASN A 323 5.80 5.27 43.50
CA ASN A 323 5.24 5.66 44.80
C ASN A 323 3.75 6.02 44.61
N GLU A 324 3.03 6.31 45.70
CA GLU A 324 1.59 6.64 45.62
C GLU A 324 1.28 7.81 44.67
N GLU A 325 2.22 8.74 44.49
CA GLU A 325 2.03 9.91 43.64
C GLU A 325 2.33 9.61 42.16
N THR A 326 3.42 8.90 41.86
CA THR A 326 3.78 8.55 40.48
C THR A 326 2.80 7.56 39.86
N VAL A 327 2.14 6.71 40.66
CA VAL A 327 1.12 5.77 40.19
C VAL A 327 -0.17 6.46 39.76
N LYS A 328 -0.54 7.60 40.37
CA LYS A 328 -1.74 8.37 39.99
C LYS A 328 -1.65 8.93 38.57
N HIS A 329 -0.43 9.19 38.10
CA HIS A 329 -0.14 9.79 36.80
C HIS A 329 0.65 8.84 35.91
N ALA A 330 0.52 7.53 36.12
CA ALA A 330 1.24 6.54 35.35
C ALA A 330 0.74 6.54 33.88
N PRO A 331 1.64 6.36 32.89
CA PRO A 331 1.28 6.42 31.48
C PRO A 331 0.42 5.24 31.02
N GLY A 332 0.32 4.16 31.80
CA GLY A 332 -0.29 2.91 31.39
C GLY A 332 0.74 1.88 30.90
N PRO A 333 0.28 0.70 30.43
CA PRO A 333 1.09 -0.18 29.60
C PRO A 333 1.73 0.57 28.42
N ALA A 334 2.80 0.01 27.82
CA ALA A 334 3.53 0.72 26.77
C ALA A 334 2.64 1.08 25.56
N ILE A 335 1.73 0.18 25.19
CA ILE A 335 0.68 0.40 24.18
C ILE A 335 -0.66 0.05 24.84
N VAL A 336 -1.70 0.84 24.59
CA VAL A 336 -3.04 0.60 25.18
C VAL A 336 -4.15 0.54 24.14
N SER A 337 -4.07 1.35 23.09
CA SER A 337 -5.13 1.58 22.13
C SER A 337 -4.61 1.73 20.71
N ALA A 338 -5.53 1.59 19.75
CA ALA A 338 -5.27 1.80 18.34
C ALA A 338 -6.40 2.54 17.63
N ILE A 339 -6.08 3.08 16.45
CA ILE A 339 -7.04 3.51 15.43
C ILE A 339 -6.77 2.70 14.16
N HIS A 340 -7.83 2.14 13.58
CA HIS A 340 -7.77 1.42 12.31
C HIS A 340 -8.15 2.35 11.16
N TYR A 341 -7.30 2.43 10.14
CA TYR A 341 -7.47 3.30 8.99
C TYR A 341 -7.89 2.50 7.76
N ASN A 342 -8.76 3.11 6.94
CA ASN A 342 -9.20 2.60 5.64
C ASN A 342 -9.82 1.19 5.69
N GLY A 343 -10.47 0.82 6.80
CA GLY A 343 -10.98 -0.55 7.04
C GLY A 343 -11.95 -1.10 5.98
N THR A 344 -12.57 -0.24 5.16
CA THR A 344 -13.43 -0.64 4.03
C THR A 344 -12.74 -0.58 2.66
N GLY A 345 -11.54 0.01 2.59
CA GLY A 345 -10.75 0.15 1.36
C GLY A 345 -9.92 -1.10 1.04
N PRO A 346 -9.14 -1.09 -0.05
CA PRO A 346 -8.24 -2.20 -0.39
C PRO A 346 -7.25 -2.50 0.74
N LEU A 347 -6.95 -3.78 0.97
CA LEU A 347 -6.04 -4.23 2.04
C LEU A 347 -4.68 -3.50 2.02
N ALA A 348 -4.12 -3.23 0.83
CA ALA A 348 -2.85 -2.53 0.65
C ALA A 348 -2.84 -1.07 1.17
N GLU A 349 -4.02 -0.48 1.36
CA GLU A 349 -4.18 0.89 1.87
C GLU A 349 -4.56 0.92 3.36
N ARG A 350 -4.73 -0.24 4.00
CA ARG A 350 -5.08 -0.37 5.43
C ARG A 350 -3.85 -0.35 6.31
N PHE A 351 -3.96 0.36 7.43
CA PHE A 351 -2.93 0.40 8.46
C PHE A 351 -3.55 0.72 9.82
N GLN A 352 -2.80 0.46 10.88
CA GLN A 352 -3.18 0.69 12.26
C GLN A 352 -2.15 1.60 12.92
N ILE A 353 -2.62 2.61 13.67
CA ILE A 353 -1.77 3.48 14.48
C ILE A 353 -2.03 3.17 15.96
N GLU A 354 -0.98 2.86 16.70
CA GLU A 354 -1.00 2.56 18.15
C GLU A 354 -0.32 3.68 18.94
N ASP A 355 -0.82 3.96 20.15
CA ASP A 355 -0.10 4.80 21.10
C ASP A 355 1.13 4.07 21.66
N LEU A 356 2.21 4.78 21.94
CA LEU A 356 3.42 4.21 22.51
C LEU A 356 4.00 5.10 23.63
N THR A 357 4.40 4.47 24.74
CA THR A 357 5.11 5.09 25.85
C THR A 357 6.61 4.99 25.66
N ILE A 358 7.35 6.01 26.09
CA ILE A 358 8.81 6.01 26.16
C ILE A 358 9.22 5.32 27.47
N PRO A 359 9.94 4.19 27.45
CA PRO A 359 10.36 3.53 28.67
C PRO A 359 11.25 4.43 29.53
N SER A 360 11.18 4.27 30.84
CA SER A 360 11.88 5.10 31.82
C SER A 360 13.39 5.24 31.53
N ALA A 361 14.01 4.18 31.01
CA ALA A 361 15.41 4.14 30.63
C ALA A 361 15.80 5.18 29.56
N TYR A 362 14.85 5.61 28.72
CA TYR A 362 15.07 6.54 27.60
C TYR A 362 14.51 7.95 27.84
N VAL A 363 13.68 8.17 28.87
CA VAL A 363 13.02 9.45 29.14
C VAL A 363 14.02 10.62 29.18
N ALA A 364 15.09 10.49 29.97
CA ALA A 364 16.09 11.54 30.10
C ALA A 364 16.82 11.84 28.77
N ALA A 365 17.00 10.83 27.91
CA ALA A 365 17.59 11.02 26.59
C ALA A 365 16.59 11.71 25.65
N ALA A 366 15.33 11.29 25.66
CA ALA A 366 14.26 11.87 24.85
C ALA A 366 14.06 13.38 25.15
N GLN A 367 14.04 13.76 26.45
CA GLN A 367 13.97 15.17 26.89
C GLN A 367 15.09 16.04 26.30
N ARG A 368 16.26 15.46 26.01
CA ARG A 368 17.42 16.18 25.45
C ARG A 368 17.44 16.17 23.92
N VAL A 369 17.08 15.03 23.32
CA VAL A 369 17.19 14.82 21.88
C VAL A 369 16.03 15.46 21.13
N PHE A 370 14.79 15.24 21.57
CA PHE A 370 13.61 15.65 20.79
C PHE A 370 13.51 17.16 20.54
N PRO A 371 13.83 18.06 21.49
CA PRO A 371 13.84 19.50 21.23
C PRO A 371 14.82 19.94 20.13
N SER A 372 15.86 19.14 19.87
CA SER A 372 16.91 19.44 18.88
C SER A 372 16.63 18.85 17.49
N LEU A 373 15.58 18.05 17.33
CA LEU A 373 15.19 17.48 16.04
C LEU A 373 14.47 18.55 15.19
N GLN A 374 14.59 18.42 13.87
CA GLN A 374 13.86 19.28 12.95
C GLN A 374 12.35 19.04 13.10
N ARG A 375 11.63 20.12 13.35
CA ARG A 375 10.19 20.14 13.58
C ARG A 375 9.51 20.73 12.37
N GLU A 376 8.48 20.05 11.88
CA GLU A 376 7.49 20.66 11.00
C GLU A 376 6.43 21.26 11.92
N ASP A 377 6.39 22.58 11.99
CA ASP A 377 5.33 23.27 12.70
C ASP A 377 4.01 22.96 12.00
N SER A 378 3.12 22.29 12.73
CA SER A 378 1.85 21.83 12.19
C SER A 378 0.69 22.69 12.69
N ASP A 379 0.95 23.66 13.56
CA ASP A 379 -0.04 24.57 14.12
C ASP A 379 0.45 26.02 14.12
N THR A 380 -0.21 26.89 14.89
CA THR A 380 0.16 28.32 15.06
C THR A 380 0.15 28.68 16.54
N GLY A 381 0.57 27.74 17.38
CA GLY A 381 0.41 27.71 18.83
C GLY A 381 1.22 28.75 19.61
N ASP A 382 1.16 28.64 20.93
CA ASP A 382 1.89 29.52 21.86
C ASP A 382 3.34 29.02 22.02
N GLU A 383 4.22 29.51 21.14
CA GLU A 383 5.66 29.19 21.17
C GLU A 383 6.32 29.45 22.54
N ALA A 384 5.82 30.43 23.30
CA ALA A 384 6.38 30.75 24.62
C ALA A 384 6.04 29.66 25.64
N GLU A 385 4.82 29.13 25.58
CA GLU A 385 4.38 28.02 26.41
C GLU A 385 5.11 26.71 26.03
N GLU A 386 5.26 26.44 24.73
CA GLU A 386 6.05 25.30 24.25
C GLU A 386 7.50 25.35 24.76
N GLN A 387 8.13 26.52 24.66
CA GLN A 387 9.50 26.71 25.15
C GLN A 387 9.56 26.59 26.67
N ARG A 388 8.51 27.02 27.40
CA ARG A 388 8.40 26.81 28.85
C ARG A 388 8.42 25.32 29.18
N ARG A 389 7.61 24.49 28.49
CA ARG A 389 7.55 23.03 28.70
C ARG A 389 8.87 22.34 28.37
N ILE A 390 9.57 22.75 27.31
CA ILE A 390 10.93 22.26 26.99
C ILE A 390 11.90 22.62 28.12
N ASN A 391 11.84 23.85 28.61
CA ASN A 391 12.71 24.29 29.71
C ASN A 391 12.44 23.51 31.00
N LEU A 392 11.21 23.06 31.26
CA LEU A 392 10.87 22.16 32.38
C LEU A 392 11.58 20.81 32.23
N ASP A 393 11.48 20.17 31.08
CA ASP A 393 12.13 18.88 30.79
C ASP A 393 13.66 18.91 30.87
N LEU A 394 14.26 20.08 30.58
CA LEU A 394 15.72 20.26 30.64
C LEU A 394 16.23 20.57 32.06
N ARG A 395 15.35 20.75 33.05
CA ARG A 395 15.76 20.97 34.46
C ARG A 395 16.46 19.73 35.00
N ALA A 396 17.60 19.95 35.67
CA ALA A 396 18.35 18.86 36.27
C ALA A 396 17.58 18.25 37.45
N GLY A 397 17.30 16.94 37.39
CA GLY A 397 16.79 16.16 38.51
C GLY A 397 15.30 15.82 38.48
N ASP A 398 14.52 16.39 37.56
CA ASP A 398 13.11 16.05 37.37
C ASP A 398 12.87 15.46 35.97
N THR A 399 12.64 14.14 35.91
CA THR A 399 12.38 13.43 34.66
C THR A 399 10.88 13.14 34.45
N HIS A 400 10.01 13.63 35.34
CA HIS A 400 8.61 13.23 35.41
C HIS A 400 7.66 14.40 35.65
N ASP A 401 8.11 15.63 35.41
CA ASP A 401 7.26 16.83 35.44
C ASP A 401 6.10 16.67 34.44
N LEU A 402 4.87 16.67 34.95
CA LEU A 402 3.66 16.46 34.15
C LEU A 402 3.39 17.59 33.17
N ASP A 403 3.98 18.76 33.40
CA ASP A 403 3.92 19.93 32.52
C ASP A 403 5.13 20.03 31.58
N GLY A 404 6.04 19.06 31.61
CA GLY A 404 7.14 18.94 30.65
C GLY A 404 6.67 18.61 29.23
N ALA A 405 7.47 18.99 28.23
CA ALA A 405 7.14 18.81 26.81
C ALA A 405 6.93 17.34 26.44
N LEU A 406 7.64 16.40 27.07
CA LEU A 406 7.50 14.97 26.83
C LEU A 406 6.13 14.44 27.28
N ASN A 407 5.54 14.98 28.35
CA ASN A 407 4.19 14.62 28.79
C ASN A 407 3.08 15.32 28.00
N HIS A 408 3.46 16.14 27.01
CA HIS A 408 2.63 16.74 25.98
C HIS A 408 2.97 16.18 24.58
N THR A 409 3.71 15.07 24.52
CA THR A 409 4.13 14.41 23.27
C THR A 409 3.36 13.11 23.07
N MET A 410 3.03 12.75 21.84
CA MET A 410 2.59 11.39 21.47
C MET A 410 3.66 10.71 20.65
N LEU A 411 3.99 9.47 21.01
CA LEU A 411 4.80 8.57 20.21
C LEU A 411 3.89 7.49 19.63
N TYR A 412 4.07 7.18 18.35
CA TYR A 412 3.24 6.24 17.63
C TYR A 412 4.06 5.05 17.12
N LEU A 413 3.45 3.87 17.17
CA LEU A 413 3.87 2.69 16.41
C LEU A 413 2.77 2.37 15.41
N ILE A 414 3.16 2.16 14.16
CA ILE A 414 2.22 1.98 13.06
C ILE A 414 2.56 0.67 12.36
N MET A 415 1.54 -0.07 11.94
CA MET A 415 1.71 -1.25 11.10
C MET A 415 0.79 -1.18 9.89
N GLY A 416 1.25 -1.69 8.76
CA GLY A 416 0.49 -1.71 7.51
C GLY A 416 0.88 -2.85 6.60
N GLN A 417 0.45 -2.78 5.35
CA GLN A 417 0.60 -3.86 4.37
C GLN A 417 1.73 -3.55 3.38
N ASP A 418 2.99 -3.78 3.79
CA ASP A 418 4.12 -3.68 2.87
C ASP A 418 4.13 -4.81 1.81
N ASP A 419 4.91 -4.61 0.75
CA ASP A 419 4.98 -5.53 -0.40
C ASP A 419 5.67 -6.89 -0.11
N ALA A 420 6.24 -7.07 1.09
CA ALA A 420 7.00 -8.24 1.50
C ALA A 420 8.08 -8.68 0.48
N ARG A 421 8.65 -7.78 -0.32
CA ARG A 421 9.65 -8.14 -1.35
C ARG A 421 11.05 -8.37 -0.79
N GLY A 422 11.25 -8.19 0.53
CA GLY A 422 12.53 -8.41 1.18
C GLY A 422 13.05 -9.84 0.98
N ARG A 423 14.36 -9.97 0.76
CA ARG A 423 15.06 -11.26 0.69
C ARG A 423 16.17 -11.34 1.72
N MET A 424 16.25 -12.47 2.41
CA MET A 424 17.35 -12.86 3.27
C MET A 424 18.33 -13.72 2.50
N VAL A 425 19.58 -13.29 2.41
CA VAL A 425 20.66 -14.03 1.75
C VAL A 425 21.79 -14.24 2.74
N LEU A 426 22.49 -15.38 2.62
CA LEU A 426 23.68 -15.63 3.42
C LEU A 426 24.88 -14.94 2.77
N ASP A 427 25.44 -13.94 3.42
CA ASP A 427 26.70 -13.32 3.02
C ASP A 427 27.88 -14.09 3.62
N SER A 428 28.61 -14.82 2.78
CA SER A 428 29.83 -15.55 3.11
C SER A 428 31.10 -14.84 2.63
N SER A 429 31.07 -13.50 2.51
CA SER A 429 32.22 -12.69 2.13
C SER A 429 33.40 -12.86 3.11
N TRP A 430 34.60 -12.42 2.69
CA TRP A 430 35.84 -12.53 3.47
C TRP A 430 35.74 -12.08 4.96
N PRO A 431 35.02 -10.99 5.34
CA PRO A 431 34.85 -10.63 6.75
C PRO A 431 33.93 -11.60 7.54
N HIS A 432 33.15 -12.44 6.86
CA HIS A 432 32.17 -13.36 7.45
C HIS A 432 32.27 -14.78 6.87
N PRO A 433 33.41 -15.49 7.07
CA PRO A 433 33.64 -16.80 6.46
C PRO A 433 32.68 -17.90 6.95
N GLY A 434 31.98 -17.69 8.07
CA GLY A 434 30.91 -18.58 8.58
C GLY A 434 29.49 -18.22 8.11
N GLY A 435 29.35 -17.21 7.25
CA GLY A 435 28.07 -16.71 6.75
C GLY A 435 27.30 -15.88 7.78
N ARG A 436 26.92 -14.64 7.44
CA ARG A 436 25.90 -13.86 8.16
C ARG A 436 24.73 -13.57 7.25
N VAL A 437 23.52 -13.65 7.77
CA VAL A 437 22.34 -13.27 6.98
C VAL A 437 22.33 -11.75 6.73
N ARG A 438 21.99 -11.37 5.50
CA ARG A 438 21.79 -10.00 5.04
C ARG A 438 20.40 -9.87 4.45
N VAL A 439 19.71 -8.78 4.78
CA VAL A 439 18.44 -8.42 4.12
C VAL A 439 18.73 -7.55 2.90
N VAL A 440 18.07 -7.86 1.79
CA VAL A 440 18.07 -7.11 0.53
C VAL A 440 16.64 -6.70 0.24
N TRP A 441 16.37 -5.40 0.18
CA TRP A 441 15.02 -4.91 -0.08
C TRP A 441 15.05 -3.55 -0.78
N ASP A 442 15.16 -3.60 -2.10
CA ASP A 442 15.22 -2.40 -2.93
C ASP A 442 13.95 -1.57 -2.74
N ASP A 443 14.12 -0.26 -2.57
CA ASP A 443 13.04 0.73 -2.43
C ASP A 443 12.04 0.46 -1.28
N ALA A 444 12.46 -0.28 -0.25
CA ALA A 444 11.60 -0.63 0.89
C ALA A 444 10.89 0.60 1.48
N GLY A 445 11.64 1.66 1.81
CA GLY A 445 11.10 2.91 2.33
C GLY A 445 10.46 3.84 1.30
N ARG A 446 10.37 3.47 0.01
CA ARG A 446 9.71 4.30 -1.02
C ARG A 446 8.27 3.86 -1.34
N GLN A 447 7.78 2.83 -0.68
CA GLN A 447 6.41 2.35 -0.88
C GLN A 447 5.37 3.41 -0.48
N ARG A 448 4.28 3.51 -1.25
CA ARG A 448 3.18 4.47 -1.06
C ARG A 448 2.58 4.41 0.35
N LEU A 449 2.57 3.22 0.97
CA LEU A 449 2.10 3.00 2.33
C LEU A 449 2.74 3.96 3.35
N TYR A 450 4.07 4.13 3.30
CA TYR A 450 4.78 4.98 4.26
C TYR A 450 4.46 6.46 4.06
N THR A 451 4.21 6.90 2.82
CA THR A 451 3.72 8.26 2.54
C THR A 451 2.35 8.48 3.19
N MET A 452 1.42 7.52 3.06
CA MET A 452 0.10 7.61 3.68
C MET A 452 0.18 7.66 5.21
N MET A 453 1.03 6.83 5.82
CA MET A 453 1.27 6.83 7.26
C MET A 453 1.85 8.15 7.75
N HIS A 454 2.81 8.71 7.01
CA HIS A 454 3.44 9.99 7.31
C HIS A 454 2.44 11.15 7.29
N GLU A 455 1.53 11.18 6.31
CA GLU A 455 0.47 12.18 6.24
C GLU A 455 -0.55 12.07 7.38
N GLU A 456 -0.94 10.86 7.77
CA GLU A 456 -1.82 10.71 8.93
C GLU A 456 -1.16 11.12 10.24
N LEU A 457 0.15 10.89 10.40
CA LEU A 457 0.88 11.39 11.57
C LEU A 457 0.94 12.92 11.64
N ARG A 458 1.08 13.61 10.49
CA ARG A 458 0.94 15.07 10.43
C ARG A 458 -0.45 15.50 10.89
N ARG A 459 -1.50 14.79 10.48
CA ARG A 459 -2.89 15.07 10.91
C ARG A 459 -3.07 14.84 12.41
N HIS A 460 -2.48 13.78 12.97
CA HIS A 460 -2.43 13.56 14.43
C HIS A 460 -1.75 14.72 15.16
N ALA A 461 -0.60 15.20 14.67
CA ALA A 461 0.10 16.34 15.27
C ALA A 461 -0.78 17.60 15.28
N ARG A 462 -1.47 17.89 14.17
CA ARG A 462 -2.42 19.01 14.07
C ARG A 462 -3.57 18.91 15.07
N THR A 463 -4.20 17.73 15.19
CA THR A 463 -5.31 17.50 16.15
C THR A 463 -4.89 17.77 17.60
N LEU A 464 -3.60 17.59 17.91
CA LEU A 464 -3.06 17.77 19.25
C LEU A 464 -2.44 19.16 19.48
N GLY A 465 -2.43 20.02 18.46
CA GLY A 465 -1.69 21.29 18.48
C GLY A 465 -0.22 21.05 18.81
N ALA A 466 0.42 20.09 18.13
CA ALA A 466 1.79 19.66 18.34
C ALA A 466 2.65 19.86 17.08
N SER A 467 3.96 20.00 17.23
CA SER A 467 4.88 19.92 16.09
C SER A 467 5.07 18.48 15.64
N TYR A 468 5.04 18.22 14.34
CA TYR A 468 5.36 16.90 13.82
C TYR A 468 6.88 16.73 13.71
N ILE A 469 7.39 15.62 14.25
CA ILE A 469 8.78 15.19 14.04
C ILE A 469 8.73 13.88 13.28
N ALA A 470 9.11 13.96 12.01
CA ALA A 470 9.34 12.79 11.19
C ALA A 470 10.48 11.94 11.78
N ASN A 471 10.48 10.63 11.48
CA ASN A 471 11.54 9.74 11.92
C ASN A 471 12.92 10.32 11.54
N PRO A 472 13.87 10.50 12.48
CA PRO A 472 15.17 11.09 12.21
C PRO A 472 15.96 10.38 11.08
N MET A 473 15.76 9.06 10.91
CA MET A 473 16.37 8.27 9.83
C MET A 473 15.72 8.52 8.47
N TRP A 474 14.54 9.14 8.44
CA TRP A 474 13.80 9.53 7.26
C TRP A 474 14.25 10.90 6.74
N SER A 475 14.50 11.87 7.63
CA SER A 475 14.81 13.27 7.26
C SER A 475 16.30 13.65 7.28
N PHE A 476 17.17 12.95 8.02
CA PHE A 476 18.58 13.38 8.18
C PHE A 476 19.54 12.88 7.08
N LEU A 477 19.20 11.81 6.34
CA LEU A 477 20.12 11.16 5.40
C LEU A 477 19.54 10.89 3.99
N GLU A 478 18.28 11.20 3.69
CA GLU A 478 17.57 10.79 2.45
C GLU A 478 17.53 9.25 2.21
N ILE A 479 17.97 8.41 3.15
CA ILE A 479 18.10 6.95 2.97
C ILE A 479 16.74 6.23 3.10
N ARG A 480 15.68 6.86 3.63
CA ARG A 480 14.36 6.21 3.91
C ARG A 480 14.52 4.83 4.59
N HIS A 481 15.47 4.73 5.51
CA HIS A 481 15.84 3.50 6.19
C HIS A 481 14.73 3.08 7.17
N LEU A 482 14.26 1.84 7.07
CA LEU A 482 13.17 1.33 7.92
C LEU A 482 13.71 0.80 9.26
N LEU A 483 12.86 0.83 10.29
CA LEU A 483 13.11 0.17 11.57
C LEU A 483 11.90 -0.71 11.89
N THR A 484 12.12 -2.00 12.13
CA THR A 484 11.05 -2.94 12.48
C THR A 484 11.34 -3.62 13.82
N ALA A 485 10.28 -3.73 14.63
CA ALA A 485 10.22 -4.63 15.79
C ALA A 485 9.48 -5.94 15.44
N HIS A 486 8.88 -6.01 14.25
CA HIS A 486 8.07 -7.11 13.76
C HIS A 486 8.65 -7.77 12.48
N PRO A 487 9.90 -8.26 12.49
CA PRO A 487 10.44 -9.00 11.36
C PRO A 487 9.65 -10.30 11.15
N ILE A 488 9.10 -10.47 9.95
CA ILE A 488 8.35 -11.68 9.56
C ILE A 488 8.80 -12.16 8.17
N GLY A 489 8.52 -13.42 7.86
CA GLY A 489 8.93 -14.04 6.60
C GLY A 489 10.37 -14.53 6.59
N GLY A 490 10.83 -15.03 5.45
CA GLY A 490 12.11 -15.73 5.27
C GLY A 490 11.95 -17.25 5.14
N CYS A 491 10.92 -17.86 5.72
CA CYS A 491 10.57 -19.26 5.48
C CYS A 491 9.07 -19.40 5.15
N PRO A 492 8.54 -18.67 4.14
CA PRO A 492 7.11 -18.49 3.97
C PRO A 492 6.36 -19.81 3.82
N VAL A 493 5.17 -19.88 4.40
CA VAL A 493 4.24 -20.98 4.17
C VAL A 493 3.70 -20.95 2.74
N GLY A 494 3.59 -22.11 2.09
CA GLY A 494 3.05 -22.23 0.74
C GLY A 494 2.38 -23.58 0.49
N GLU A 495 1.60 -23.66 -0.60
CA GLU A 495 0.95 -24.91 -1.02
C GLU A 495 1.93 -25.91 -1.64
N ASP A 496 3.06 -25.41 -2.15
CA ASP A 496 4.14 -26.19 -2.75
C ASP A 496 5.51 -25.57 -2.45
N TYR A 497 6.56 -26.28 -2.86
CA TYR A 497 7.95 -25.89 -2.61
C TYR A 497 8.45 -24.72 -3.48
N GLU A 498 7.78 -24.38 -4.58
CA GLU A 498 8.18 -23.22 -5.40
C GLU A 498 7.70 -21.92 -4.73
N HIS A 499 6.57 -21.98 -4.02
CA HIS A 499 5.91 -20.83 -3.44
C HIS A 499 6.03 -20.75 -1.91
N GLY A 500 6.47 -21.81 -1.24
CA GLY A 500 6.71 -21.87 0.20
C GLY A 500 8.00 -22.60 0.58
N ALA A 501 8.66 -22.13 1.62
CA ALA A 501 9.77 -22.85 2.25
C ALA A 501 9.27 -23.92 3.23
N VAL A 502 8.05 -23.75 3.75
CA VAL A 502 7.34 -24.73 4.57
C VAL A 502 5.92 -24.95 4.06
N ASP A 503 5.37 -26.12 4.37
CA ASP A 503 3.95 -26.39 4.12
C ASP A 503 3.03 -25.81 5.19
N GLU A 504 1.72 -25.98 5.04
CA GLU A 504 0.69 -25.47 5.97
C GLU A 504 0.81 -25.96 7.43
N PHE A 505 1.70 -26.91 7.70
CA PHE A 505 1.99 -27.49 9.02
C PHE A 505 3.42 -27.19 9.47
N GLY A 506 4.10 -26.25 8.82
CA GLY A 506 5.45 -25.82 9.15
C GLY A 506 6.53 -26.83 8.75
N ARG A 507 6.23 -27.91 8.00
CA ARG A 507 7.24 -28.89 7.56
C ARG A 507 8.09 -28.31 6.45
N VAL A 508 9.41 -28.37 6.60
CA VAL A 508 10.36 -27.75 5.66
C VAL A 508 10.43 -28.51 4.33
N PHE A 509 10.18 -27.80 3.23
CA PHE A 509 10.33 -28.36 1.89
C PHE A 509 11.80 -28.60 1.53
N SER A 510 12.03 -29.72 0.85
CA SER A 510 13.28 -30.07 0.19
C SER A 510 13.38 -29.41 -1.19
N GLY A 511 14.59 -29.28 -1.73
CA GLY A 511 14.81 -28.74 -3.08
C GLY A 511 14.22 -29.59 -4.22
N ASP A 512 13.79 -30.82 -3.93
CA ASP A 512 13.10 -31.73 -4.87
C ASP A 512 11.57 -31.72 -4.73
N GLY A 513 11.01 -30.84 -3.88
CA GLY A 513 9.57 -30.72 -3.64
C GLY A 513 9.00 -31.67 -2.57
N SER A 514 9.80 -32.61 -2.06
CA SER A 514 9.42 -33.40 -0.89
C SER A 514 9.52 -32.60 0.42
N VAL A 515 9.27 -33.22 1.57
CA VAL A 515 9.60 -32.64 2.88
C VAL A 515 10.78 -33.33 3.51
N HIS A 516 11.55 -32.54 4.23
CA HIS A 516 12.50 -33.03 5.21
C HIS A 516 11.76 -33.56 6.43
N ASP A 517 11.62 -34.88 6.49
CA ASP A 517 10.96 -35.53 7.63
C ASP A 517 11.64 -35.15 8.96
N GLY A 518 10.81 -34.83 9.95
CA GLY A 518 11.26 -34.35 11.25
C GLY A 518 11.73 -32.88 11.31
N LEU A 519 11.77 -32.09 10.22
CA LEU A 519 12.22 -30.70 10.26
C LEU A 519 11.07 -29.70 10.09
N PHE A 520 10.93 -28.79 11.05
CA PHE A 520 9.84 -27.82 11.11
C PHE A 520 10.31 -26.39 11.38
N VAL A 521 9.55 -25.40 10.91
CA VAL A 521 9.63 -23.99 11.35
C VAL A 521 8.27 -23.59 11.90
N ALA A 522 8.24 -22.97 13.07
CA ALA A 522 7.00 -22.66 13.79
C ALA A 522 6.95 -21.21 14.33
N ASP A 523 7.82 -20.32 13.85
CA ASP A 523 7.89 -18.92 14.28
C ASP A 523 7.50 -17.93 13.16
N GLY A 524 7.73 -16.63 13.38
CA GLY A 524 7.39 -15.57 12.43
C GLY A 524 8.04 -15.69 11.05
N ALA A 525 9.03 -16.57 10.86
CA ALA A 525 9.59 -16.85 9.54
C ALA A 525 8.54 -17.40 8.55
N ILE A 526 7.50 -18.09 9.04
CA ILE A 526 6.51 -18.76 8.19
C ILE A 526 5.44 -17.83 7.63
N LEU A 527 5.33 -16.62 8.17
CA LEU A 527 4.31 -15.67 7.74
C LEU A 527 4.64 -15.18 6.31
N PRO A 528 3.72 -15.32 5.35
CA PRO A 528 4.05 -15.12 3.94
C PRO A 528 3.95 -13.66 3.48
N ARG A 529 3.48 -12.75 4.33
CA ARG A 529 3.31 -11.31 4.05
C ARG A 529 3.03 -10.51 5.33
N SER A 530 3.02 -9.18 5.21
CA SER A 530 2.54 -8.24 6.23
C SER A 530 1.17 -8.62 6.78
N LEU A 531 1.01 -8.49 8.10
CA LEU A 531 -0.27 -8.69 8.77
C LEU A 531 -1.04 -7.38 8.98
N GLY A 532 -0.35 -6.23 8.96
CA GLY A 532 -0.94 -4.92 9.28
C GLY A 532 -1.29 -4.72 10.76
N VAL A 533 -0.94 -5.69 11.62
CA VAL A 533 -1.16 -5.71 13.07
C VAL A 533 0.00 -6.45 13.76
N ASN A 534 0.10 -6.41 15.09
CA ASN A 534 1.23 -7.03 15.81
C ASN A 534 1.21 -8.56 15.62
N PRO A 535 2.35 -9.19 15.30
CA PRO A 535 2.33 -10.53 14.71
C PRO A 535 2.27 -11.68 15.72
N PHE A 536 2.52 -11.46 17.01
CA PHE A 536 2.78 -12.60 17.89
C PHE A 536 1.56 -13.49 18.11
N LEU A 537 0.33 -12.94 18.05
CA LEU A 537 -0.87 -13.75 18.24
C LEU A 537 -1.06 -14.68 17.04
N THR A 538 -0.83 -14.20 15.82
CA THR A 538 -0.80 -15.00 14.59
C THR A 538 0.28 -16.07 14.64
N ILE A 539 1.51 -15.72 15.06
CA ILE A 539 2.60 -16.69 15.26
C ILE A 539 2.17 -17.76 16.26
N SER A 540 1.49 -17.37 17.35
CA SER A 540 1.02 -18.30 18.37
C SER A 540 -0.08 -19.22 17.85
N ALA A 541 -1.03 -18.71 17.06
CA ALA A 541 -2.08 -19.51 16.44
C ALA A 541 -1.51 -20.55 15.46
N MET A 542 -0.55 -20.14 14.64
CA MET A 542 0.17 -21.06 13.74
C MET A 542 0.93 -22.12 14.54
N ALA A 543 1.66 -21.74 15.59
CA ALA A 543 2.40 -22.68 16.43
C ALA A 543 1.49 -23.69 17.16
N GLU A 544 0.31 -23.26 17.64
CA GLU A 544 -0.71 -24.15 18.20
C GLU A 544 -1.20 -25.18 17.17
N GLN A 545 -1.44 -24.73 15.93
CA GLN A 545 -1.89 -25.60 14.84
C GLN A 545 -0.82 -26.62 14.43
N ILE A 546 0.44 -26.18 14.30
CA ILE A 546 1.58 -27.05 13.99
C ILE A 546 1.76 -28.11 15.08
N ALA A 547 1.73 -27.68 16.35
CA ALA A 547 1.90 -28.60 17.47
C ALA A 547 0.77 -29.62 17.57
N GLU A 548 -0.49 -29.18 17.42
CA GLU A 548 -1.63 -30.08 17.40
C GLU A 548 -1.52 -31.10 16.26
N ARG A 549 -1.16 -30.64 15.06
CA ARG A 549 -0.97 -31.56 13.94
C ARG A 549 0.12 -32.58 14.21
N LYS A 550 1.26 -32.17 14.78
CA LYS A 550 2.34 -33.10 15.11
C LYS A 550 1.91 -34.10 16.17
N VAL A 551 1.18 -33.66 17.21
CA VAL A 551 0.64 -34.56 18.25
C VAL A 551 -0.31 -35.60 17.66
N ARG A 552 -1.17 -35.21 16.72
CA ARG A 552 -2.06 -36.13 16.00
C ARG A 552 -1.30 -37.16 15.16
N GLU A 553 -0.21 -36.74 14.49
CA GLU A 553 0.64 -37.67 13.75
C GLU A 553 1.35 -38.66 14.67
N LEU A 554 1.89 -38.22 15.81
CA LEU A 554 2.45 -39.11 16.82
C LEU A 554 1.41 -40.10 17.38
N ALA A 555 0.12 -39.74 17.35
CA ALA A 555 -0.99 -40.61 17.73
C ALA A 555 -1.45 -41.56 16.60
N GLY A 556 -0.79 -41.54 15.45
CA GLY A 556 -1.05 -42.44 14.32
C GLY A 556 -1.90 -41.83 13.19
N GLU A 557 -2.22 -40.54 13.23
CA GLU A 557 -2.98 -39.86 12.17
C GLU A 557 -2.02 -39.24 11.13
N PRO A 558 -1.79 -39.86 9.95
CA PRO A 558 -0.78 -39.42 8.99
C PRO A 558 -1.13 -38.07 8.38
N TYR A 559 -0.12 -37.26 8.06
CA TYR A 559 -0.32 -35.98 7.37
C TYR A 559 -1.16 -36.15 6.09
N PRO A 560 -2.04 -35.18 5.77
CA PRO A 560 -2.78 -35.22 4.51
C PRO A 560 -1.85 -35.44 3.32
N ALA A 561 -2.27 -36.30 2.39
CA ALA A 561 -1.54 -36.55 1.15
C ALA A 561 -1.42 -35.24 0.35
N ARG A 562 -0.24 -35.00 -0.20
CA ARG A 562 0.02 -33.83 -1.04
C ARG A 562 -0.29 -34.16 -2.50
N PRO A 563 -0.69 -33.17 -3.31
CA PRO A 563 -0.63 -33.31 -4.77
C PRO A 563 0.83 -33.55 -5.18
N THR A 564 1.18 -34.75 -5.61
CA THR A 564 2.56 -35.16 -5.97
C THR A 564 3.03 -34.61 -7.31
N GLN A 565 2.13 -34.03 -8.09
CA GLN A 565 2.41 -33.28 -9.30
C GLN A 565 1.64 -31.96 -9.21
N VAL A 566 2.37 -30.86 -9.28
CA VAL A 566 1.77 -29.57 -9.58
C VAL A 566 1.30 -29.68 -11.03
N VAL A 567 0.03 -30.06 -11.22
CA VAL A 567 -0.68 -29.66 -12.44
C VAL A 567 -0.78 -28.16 -12.33
N VAL A 568 0.20 -27.51 -12.91
CA VAL A 568 0.15 -26.10 -13.25
C VAL A 568 -1.14 -25.92 -14.06
N PRO A 569 -2.14 -25.18 -13.55
CA PRO A 569 -3.27 -24.81 -14.39
C PRO A 569 -2.71 -24.14 -15.64
N SER A 570 -3.14 -24.58 -16.83
CA SER A 570 -2.79 -23.90 -18.08
C SER A 570 -3.11 -22.42 -17.94
N ILE A 571 -2.12 -21.57 -18.19
CA ILE A 571 -2.32 -20.11 -18.14
C ILE A 571 -3.26 -19.77 -19.28
N ASP A 572 -4.40 -19.14 -19.00
CA ASP A 572 -5.26 -18.64 -20.07
C ASP A 572 -4.48 -17.58 -20.87
N PRO A 573 -4.21 -17.80 -22.18
CA PRO A 573 -3.51 -16.83 -23.02
C PRO A 573 -4.24 -15.48 -23.11
N LEU A 574 -5.54 -15.45 -22.80
CA LEU A 574 -6.34 -14.22 -22.77
C LEU A 574 -6.16 -13.39 -21.50
N GLU A 575 -5.76 -14.01 -20.39
CA GLU A 575 -5.57 -13.31 -19.11
C GLU A 575 -4.20 -12.64 -19.01
N ILE A 576 -3.18 -13.22 -19.66
CA ILE A 576 -1.80 -12.71 -19.54
C ILE A 576 -1.61 -11.30 -20.10
N VAL A 577 -2.48 -10.89 -21.04
CA VAL A 577 -2.50 -9.55 -21.64
C VAL A 577 -2.70 -8.44 -20.59
N GLY A 578 -3.45 -8.73 -19.52
CA GLY A 578 -3.82 -7.76 -18.49
C GLY A 578 -2.95 -7.77 -17.23
N MET A 579 -1.92 -8.63 -17.18
CA MET A 579 -1.12 -8.84 -15.97
C MET A 579 -0.16 -7.70 -15.68
N GLU A 580 0.06 -7.42 -14.39
CA GLU A 580 1.06 -6.49 -13.92
C GLU A 580 2.47 -7.10 -13.96
N GLU A 581 3.52 -6.28 -13.91
CA GLU A 581 4.89 -6.77 -14.00
C GLU A 581 5.21 -7.77 -12.88
N ALA A 582 4.69 -7.56 -11.67
CA ALA A 582 4.90 -8.46 -10.54
C ALA A 582 4.33 -9.87 -10.79
N GLU A 583 3.19 -9.96 -11.49
CA GLU A 583 2.54 -11.23 -11.83
C GLU A 583 3.29 -11.94 -12.95
N LEU A 584 3.69 -11.20 -13.99
CA LEU A 584 4.52 -11.74 -15.08
C LEU A 584 5.88 -12.22 -14.56
N GLU A 585 6.47 -11.47 -13.64
CA GLU A 585 7.72 -11.84 -13.00
C GLU A 585 7.57 -13.09 -12.13
N ARG A 586 6.45 -13.22 -11.41
CA ARG A 586 6.12 -14.45 -10.65
C ARG A 586 6.06 -15.65 -11.58
N LEU A 587 5.41 -15.52 -12.73
CA LEU A 587 5.32 -16.57 -13.74
C LEU A 587 6.67 -16.85 -14.39
N PHE A 588 7.46 -15.83 -14.71
CA PHE A 588 8.79 -16.00 -15.29
C PHE A 588 9.73 -16.74 -14.33
N ARG A 589 9.64 -16.50 -13.02
CA ARG A 589 10.45 -17.21 -12.02
C ARG A 589 9.99 -18.65 -11.80
N SER A 590 8.69 -18.84 -11.58
CA SER A 590 8.10 -20.14 -11.22
C SER A 590 8.01 -21.14 -12.37
N ARG A 591 7.99 -20.71 -13.64
CA ARG A 591 7.80 -21.64 -14.77
C ARG A 591 9.14 -22.13 -15.35
N PRO A 592 9.27 -23.42 -15.67
CA PRO A 592 10.33 -23.88 -16.58
C PRO A 592 10.03 -23.40 -18.00
N THR A 593 11.07 -23.28 -18.83
CA THR A 593 10.89 -23.03 -20.28
C THR A 593 10.73 -24.36 -21.03
N ALA A 594 9.81 -24.41 -22.00
CA ALA A 594 9.75 -25.47 -23.00
C ALA A 594 10.94 -25.41 -23.98
N ASP A 595 11.01 -26.41 -24.87
CA ASP A 595 12.03 -26.51 -25.93
C ASP A 595 11.91 -25.34 -26.93
N ILE A 596 13.06 -24.79 -27.35
CA ILE A 596 13.15 -23.68 -28.30
C ILE A 596 12.33 -23.89 -29.58
N ALA A 597 12.13 -25.13 -30.04
CA ALA A 597 11.32 -25.42 -31.23
C ALA A 597 9.87 -24.95 -31.11
N ALA A 598 9.32 -24.88 -29.89
CA ALA A 598 7.95 -24.42 -29.65
C ALA A 598 7.75 -22.92 -29.93
N ILE A 599 8.82 -22.12 -29.99
CA ILE A 599 8.72 -20.68 -30.27
C ILE A 599 8.47 -20.36 -31.75
N VAL A 600 8.72 -21.32 -32.65
CA VAL A 600 8.62 -21.13 -34.11
C VAL A 600 7.15 -20.91 -34.52
N ASN A 601 6.93 -19.94 -35.40
CA ASN A 601 5.59 -19.60 -35.87
C ASN A 601 5.10 -20.58 -36.95
N SER A 602 3.84 -21.03 -36.86
CA SER A 602 3.23 -21.92 -37.86
C SER A 602 2.58 -21.18 -39.03
N GLY A 603 2.34 -19.87 -38.91
CA GLY A 603 1.65 -19.06 -39.91
C GLY A 603 0.13 -19.15 -39.88
N ARG A 604 -0.46 -19.82 -38.88
CA ARG A 604 -1.92 -19.92 -38.72
C ARG A 604 -2.52 -18.56 -38.36
N HIS A 605 -3.65 -18.21 -38.97
CA HIS A 605 -4.47 -17.06 -38.61
C HIS A 605 -5.95 -17.44 -38.68
N ALA A 606 -6.70 -17.20 -37.60
CA ALA A 606 -8.13 -17.46 -37.51
C ALA A 606 -8.81 -16.47 -36.55
N ILE A 607 -10.00 -16.01 -36.92
CA ILE A 607 -10.82 -15.11 -36.10
C ILE A 607 -12.15 -15.80 -35.78
N ASP A 608 -12.40 -16.08 -34.50
CA ASP A 608 -13.66 -16.62 -33.98
C ASP A 608 -14.51 -15.47 -33.41
N VAL A 609 -15.32 -14.87 -34.29
CA VAL A 609 -16.20 -13.74 -33.94
C VAL A 609 -17.22 -14.12 -32.87
N ALA A 610 -17.73 -15.35 -32.88
CA ALA A 610 -18.75 -15.80 -31.93
C ALA A 610 -18.20 -15.89 -30.50
N ARG A 611 -16.93 -16.27 -30.34
CA ARG A 611 -16.25 -16.28 -29.03
C ARG A 611 -15.50 -14.99 -28.72
N GLY A 612 -15.36 -14.09 -29.70
CA GLY A 612 -14.61 -12.86 -29.55
C GLY A 612 -13.11 -13.07 -29.43
N ILE A 613 -12.55 -14.07 -30.11
CA ILE A 613 -11.15 -14.50 -29.97
C ILE A 613 -10.44 -14.49 -31.34
N ILE A 614 -9.21 -14.00 -31.36
CA ILE A 614 -8.28 -14.06 -32.48
C ILE A 614 -7.14 -15.02 -32.13
N GLU A 615 -6.86 -15.96 -33.02
CA GLU A 615 -5.69 -16.84 -32.97
C GLU A 615 -4.77 -16.49 -34.15
N ASN A 616 -3.65 -15.82 -33.86
CA ASN A 616 -2.69 -15.36 -34.85
C ASN A 616 -1.27 -15.84 -34.50
N ASP A 617 -0.83 -16.88 -35.20
CA ASP A 617 0.51 -17.46 -35.14
C ASP A 617 1.34 -17.12 -36.39
N THR A 618 1.06 -15.97 -37.01
CA THR A 618 2.00 -15.38 -37.98
C THR A 618 3.15 -14.68 -37.25
N GLY A 619 3.02 -14.41 -35.95
CA GLY A 619 4.05 -13.87 -35.06
C GLY A 619 3.55 -13.80 -33.62
N TRP A 620 4.47 -13.81 -32.67
CA TRP A 620 4.15 -13.57 -31.25
C TRP A 620 3.85 -12.10 -31.02
N ARG A 621 2.66 -11.80 -30.53
CA ARG A 621 2.32 -10.44 -30.16
C ARG A 621 2.72 -10.15 -28.73
N GLY A 622 3.44 -9.07 -28.51
CA GLY A 622 3.96 -8.68 -27.21
C GLY A 622 3.08 -7.65 -26.51
N PHE A 623 2.95 -7.81 -25.19
CA PHE A 623 2.18 -6.95 -24.31
C PHE A 623 3.08 -6.46 -23.17
N PHE A 624 3.08 -5.14 -22.97
CA PHE A 624 3.76 -4.53 -21.83
C PHE A 624 2.92 -4.72 -20.56
N PRO A 625 3.56 -4.87 -19.38
CA PRO A 625 2.86 -5.10 -18.11
C PRO A 625 1.93 -3.94 -17.76
N LYS A 626 0.76 -4.24 -17.21
CA LYS A 626 -0.21 -3.23 -16.75
C LYS A 626 0.41 -2.33 -15.67
N GLY A 627 0.10 -1.02 -15.76
CA GLY A 627 0.57 0.00 -14.82
C GLY A 627 2.03 0.47 -14.98
N HIS A 628 2.80 -0.07 -15.92
CA HIS A 628 4.22 0.25 -16.06
C HIS A 628 4.47 1.61 -16.77
N VAL A 629 5.56 2.31 -16.41
CA VAL A 629 5.91 3.64 -16.97
C VAL A 629 6.07 3.63 -18.49
N LEU A 630 6.51 2.50 -19.06
CA LEU A 630 6.58 2.32 -20.51
C LEU A 630 5.20 2.20 -21.18
N ASN A 631 4.10 1.92 -20.46
CA ASN A 631 2.76 2.06 -21.03
C ASN A 631 2.39 3.53 -21.21
N ALA A 632 2.85 4.41 -20.32
CA ALA A 632 2.67 5.85 -20.45
C ALA A 632 3.54 6.39 -21.61
N MET A 633 4.77 5.88 -21.77
CA MET A 633 5.65 6.24 -22.89
C MET A 633 5.24 5.61 -24.23
N SER A 634 4.79 4.35 -24.27
CA SER A 634 4.31 3.67 -25.49
C SER A 634 2.95 4.20 -25.93
N ALA A 635 2.13 4.72 -25.00
CA ALA A 635 0.94 5.51 -25.35
C ALA A 635 1.32 6.88 -25.95
N ALA A 636 2.48 7.45 -25.59
CA ALA A 636 3.01 8.68 -26.17
C ALA A 636 3.78 8.46 -27.50
N LEU A 637 4.33 7.26 -27.71
CA LEU A 637 5.05 6.84 -28.93
C LEU A 637 4.22 5.95 -29.86
N PHE A 638 3.00 5.60 -29.45
CA PHE A 638 1.98 4.91 -30.25
C PHE A 638 2.31 3.49 -30.74
N THR A 639 3.14 2.71 -30.04
CA THR A 639 3.62 1.40 -30.55
C THR A 639 3.52 0.24 -29.54
N GLY A 640 3.00 -0.90 -30.00
CA GLY A 640 3.22 -2.23 -29.46
C GLY A 640 4.31 -2.98 -30.24
N PHE A 641 4.66 -4.20 -29.83
CA PHE A 641 5.70 -5.00 -30.53
C PHE A 641 5.25 -6.41 -30.87
N ARG A 642 5.89 -6.98 -31.88
CA ARG A 642 5.67 -8.32 -32.39
C ARG A 642 7.02 -8.97 -32.66
N LYS A 643 7.13 -10.28 -32.40
CA LYS A 643 8.32 -11.07 -32.71
C LYS A 643 7.96 -12.27 -33.57
N GLN A 644 8.65 -12.43 -34.70
CA GLN A 644 8.48 -13.58 -35.59
C GLN A 644 9.72 -14.46 -35.49
N PHE A 645 9.55 -15.77 -35.39
CA PHE A 645 10.66 -16.72 -35.28
C PHE A 645 10.55 -17.84 -36.32
N ARG A 646 11.69 -18.21 -36.90
CA ARG A 646 11.85 -19.30 -37.85
C ARG A 646 13.12 -20.10 -37.59
N SER A 647 13.14 -21.35 -38.03
CA SER A 647 14.30 -22.22 -37.95
C SER A 647 14.91 -22.40 -39.35
N GLU A 648 16.18 -22.05 -39.52
CA GLU A 648 16.95 -22.22 -40.76
C GLU A 648 18.28 -22.91 -40.47
N GLY A 649 18.49 -24.10 -41.04
CA GLY A 649 19.78 -24.83 -40.92
C GLY A 649 20.19 -25.19 -39.48
N GLY A 650 19.23 -25.34 -38.56
CA GLY A 650 19.49 -25.61 -37.13
C GLY A 650 19.67 -24.35 -36.27
N ASN A 651 19.67 -23.15 -36.87
CA ASN A 651 19.69 -21.88 -36.14
C ASN A 651 18.28 -21.30 -36.02
N TYR A 652 18.00 -20.66 -34.88
CA TYR A 652 16.73 -19.97 -34.64
C TYR A 652 16.91 -18.47 -34.87
N LEU A 653 16.22 -17.95 -35.89
CA LEU A 653 16.30 -16.57 -36.32
C LEU A 653 14.97 -15.87 -36.03
N GLY A 654 15.05 -14.60 -35.65
CA GLY A 654 13.90 -13.78 -35.33
C GLY A 654 13.88 -12.45 -36.06
N VAL A 655 12.70 -11.85 -36.12
CA VAL A 655 12.52 -10.44 -36.44
C VAL A 655 11.59 -9.83 -35.38
N THR A 656 12.09 -8.86 -34.63
CA THR A 656 11.30 -8.01 -33.76
C THR A 656 10.87 -6.78 -34.53
N SER A 657 9.57 -6.53 -34.59
CA SER A 657 8.99 -5.34 -35.17
C SER A 657 8.07 -4.62 -34.19
N ASP A 658 7.79 -3.36 -34.47
CA ASP A 658 6.58 -2.73 -33.94
C ASP A 658 5.34 -3.31 -34.63
N THR A 659 4.17 -3.00 -34.08
CA THR A 659 2.88 -3.51 -34.59
C THR A 659 2.57 -3.00 -36.00
N ASP A 660 3.08 -1.82 -36.37
CA ASP A 660 2.90 -1.21 -37.69
C ASP A 660 3.95 -1.67 -38.73
N GLY A 661 4.97 -2.42 -38.31
CA GLY A 661 6.06 -2.86 -39.19
C GLY A 661 6.96 -1.72 -39.69
N ARG A 662 7.04 -0.60 -38.97
CA ARG A 662 7.95 0.52 -39.27
C ARG A 662 9.37 0.24 -38.77
N ILE A 663 9.49 -0.55 -37.71
CA ILE A 663 10.75 -0.97 -37.09
C ILE A 663 10.95 -2.45 -37.42
N HIS A 664 12.12 -2.81 -37.90
CA HIS A 664 12.53 -4.20 -38.10
C HIS A 664 13.94 -4.39 -37.54
N ALA A 665 14.05 -5.18 -36.47
CA ALA A 665 15.31 -5.61 -35.90
C ALA A 665 15.45 -7.12 -36.08
N ARG A 666 16.52 -7.57 -36.74
CA ARG A 666 16.82 -9.00 -36.82
C ARG A 666 17.40 -9.51 -35.52
N ASP A 667 16.98 -10.70 -35.14
CA ASP A 667 17.33 -11.33 -33.88
C ASP A 667 17.90 -12.75 -34.09
N THR A 668 18.69 -13.21 -33.13
CA THR A 668 19.12 -14.62 -33.02
C THR A 668 18.67 -15.19 -31.68
N LEU A 669 18.23 -16.45 -31.65
CA LEU A 669 17.86 -17.16 -30.43
C LEU A 669 18.78 -18.35 -30.16
N GLU A 670 19.17 -18.52 -28.91
CA GLU A 670 19.92 -19.69 -28.42
C GLU A 670 19.38 -20.15 -27.05
N GLU A 671 19.45 -21.45 -26.76
CA GLU A 671 19.18 -21.95 -25.41
C GLU A 671 20.41 -21.71 -24.52
N VAL A 672 20.20 -21.13 -23.34
CA VAL A 672 21.25 -20.91 -22.35
C VAL A 672 20.84 -21.49 -21.00
N THR A 673 21.81 -22.01 -20.27
CA THR A 673 21.61 -22.50 -18.90
C THR A 673 22.48 -21.70 -17.94
N ILE A 674 21.85 -21.12 -16.92
CA ILE A 674 22.51 -20.45 -15.81
C ILE A 674 22.65 -21.46 -14.68
N GLU A 675 23.88 -21.85 -14.35
CA GLU A 675 24.14 -22.83 -13.28
C GLU A 675 24.12 -22.20 -11.88
N LYS A 676 24.52 -20.92 -11.77
CA LYS A 676 24.57 -20.15 -10.53
C LYS A 676 24.06 -18.75 -10.82
N GLY A 677 23.33 -18.15 -9.88
CA GLY A 677 22.74 -16.82 -10.09
C GLY A 677 23.79 -15.75 -10.36
N ILE A 678 23.54 -14.89 -11.34
CA ILE A 678 24.43 -13.78 -11.75
C ILE A 678 23.55 -12.54 -11.93
N GLY A 679 23.80 -11.48 -11.14
CA GLY A 679 22.98 -10.27 -11.17
C GLY A 679 21.51 -10.56 -10.81
N THR A 680 20.58 -10.25 -11.71
CA THR A 680 19.14 -10.55 -11.55
C THR A 680 18.73 -11.90 -12.18
N LEU A 681 19.69 -12.68 -12.69
CA LEU A 681 19.44 -13.99 -13.30
C LEU A 681 19.55 -15.10 -12.27
N GLU A 682 18.49 -15.92 -12.19
CA GLU A 682 18.41 -17.09 -11.32
C GLU A 682 18.92 -18.33 -12.06
N PRO A 683 19.39 -19.38 -11.35
CA PRO A 683 19.72 -20.65 -11.99
C PRO A 683 18.52 -21.21 -12.77
N GLY A 684 18.76 -21.68 -13.98
CA GLY A 684 17.70 -22.21 -14.83
C GLY A 684 18.03 -22.17 -16.32
N ARG A 685 17.14 -22.76 -17.12
CA ARG A 685 17.19 -22.72 -18.58
C ARG A 685 16.36 -21.56 -19.10
N TYR A 686 16.91 -20.84 -20.09
CA TYR A 686 16.29 -19.68 -20.73
C TYR A 686 16.54 -19.71 -22.24
N LEU A 687 15.73 -19.00 -23.00
CA LEU A 687 16.02 -18.67 -24.39
C LEU A 687 16.59 -17.26 -24.45
N LEU A 688 17.79 -17.10 -24.98
CA LEU A 688 18.45 -15.81 -25.11
C LEU A 688 18.23 -15.26 -26.52
N LEU A 689 17.54 -14.13 -26.60
CA LEU A 689 17.32 -13.37 -27.83
C LEU A 689 18.31 -12.20 -27.89
N ARG A 690 19.08 -12.12 -28.98
CA ARG A 690 20.03 -11.03 -29.23
C ARG A 690 19.65 -10.27 -30.50
N TYR A 691 19.61 -8.94 -30.40
CA TYR A 691 19.36 -8.06 -31.54
C TYR A 691 20.65 -7.81 -32.34
N VAL A 692 20.61 -7.97 -33.66
CA VAL A 692 21.77 -7.87 -34.56
C VAL A 692 21.89 -6.50 -35.23
N ASP A 693 20.78 -5.78 -35.36
CA ASP A 693 20.72 -4.50 -36.08
C ASP A 693 20.85 -3.28 -35.14
N PRO A 694 21.61 -2.23 -35.51
CA PRO A 694 21.60 -0.95 -34.77
C PRO A 694 20.23 -0.25 -34.85
N PRO A 695 19.81 0.51 -33.82
CA PRO A 695 20.50 0.79 -32.55
C PRO A 695 20.34 -0.29 -31.47
N TRP A 696 19.63 -1.39 -31.75
CA TRP A 696 19.15 -2.36 -30.76
C TRP A 696 20.19 -3.33 -30.19
N ARG A 697 21.40 -3.33 -30.75
CA ARG A 697 22.53 -4.20 -30.31
C ARG A 697 22.89 -4.10 -28.82
N GLY A 698 22.51 -3.01 -28.17
CA GLY A 698 22.71 -2.83 -26.72
C GLY A 698 21.72 -3.59 -25.84
N PHE A 699 20.68 -4.21 -26.41
CA PHE A 699 19.64 -4.93 -25.68
C PHE A 699 19.74 -6.44 -25.88
N TYR A 700 19.16 -7.20 -24.96
CA TYR A 700 18.86 -8.61 -25.14
C TYR A 700 17.61 -8.99 -24.33
N ASP A 701 16.91 -10.02 -24.77
CA ASP A 701 15.78 -10.57 -24.00
C ASP A 701 16.11 -11.98 -23.52
N LEU A 702 15.64 -12.32 -22.32
CA LEU A 702 15.56 -13.70 -21.87
C LEU A 702 14.10 -14.12 -21.86
N LEU A 703 13.79 -15.20 -22.59
CA LEU A 703 12.44 -15.70 -22.76
C LEU A 703 12.28 -17.06 -22.08
N LYS A 704 11.07 -17.31 -21.56
CA LYS A 704 10.58 -18.63 -21.18
C LYS A 704 9.29 -18.92 -21.92
N ILE A 705 9.25 -20.05 -22.61
CA ILE A 705 8.02 -20.59 -23.20
C ILE A 705 7.28 -21.30 -22.07
N VAL A 706 6.21 -20.69 -21.56
CA VAL A 706 5.47 -21.20 -20.40
C VAL A 706 4.33 -22.13 -20.82
N ASP A 707 3.78 -21.94 -22.02
CA ASP A 707 2.84 -22.84 -22.69
C ASP A 707 2.94 -22.64 -24.22
N ARG A 708 2.23 -23.44 -25.02
CA ARG A 708 2.18 -23.38 -26.49
C ARG A 708 1.82 -22.01 -27.04
N ASP A 709 0.94 -21.29 -26.35
CA ASP A 709 0.41 -20.01 -26.81
C ASP A 709 0.91 -18.82 -25.97
N VAL A 710 1.83 -19.06 -25.01
CA VAL A 710 2.28 -18.04 -24.05
C VAL A 710 3.80 -18.07 -23.84
N VAL A 711 4.44 -16.91 -24.02
CA VAL A 711 5.85 -16.67 -23.71
C VAL A 711 5.97 -15.51 -22.74
N ILE A 712 6.87 -15.60 -21.77
CA ILE A 712 7.20 -14.50 -20.88
C ILE A 712 8.66 -14.12 -21.09
N GLY A 713 8.94 -12.83 -21.20
CA GLY A 713 10.26 -12.30 -21.48
C GLY A 713 10.71 -11.26 -20.48
N ARG A 714 12.02 -11.17 -20.23
CA ARG A 714 12.68 -10.07 -19.52
C ARG A 714 13.59 -9.32 -20.48
N VAL A 715 13.51 -7.99 -20.48
CA VAL A 715 14.39 -7.13 -21.28
C VAL A 715 15.57 -6.66 -20.45
N TYR A 716 16.75 -6.66 -21.07
CA TYR A 716 18.00 -6.20 -20.47
C TYR A 716 18.71 -5.19 -21.37
N LEU A 717 19.38 -4.23 -20.73
CA LEU A 717 20.32 -3.30 -21.37
C LEU A 717 21.76 -3.63 -20.98
N GLY A 718 22.65 -3.74 -21.96
CA GLY A 718 24.06 -4.08 -21.79
C GLY A 718 24.40 -5.48 -22.28
N ALA A 719 25.57 -5.99 -21.85
CA ALA A 719 26.07 -7.29 -22.31
C ALA A 719 25.56 -8.43 -21.42
N TYR A 720 24.96 -9.45 -22.03
CA TYR A 720 24.63 -10.71 -21.35
C TYR A 720 25.91 -11.37 -20.79
N PRO A 721 25.89 -11.96 -19.56
CA PRO A 721 24.74 -12.10 -18.66
C PRO A 721 24.54 -10.96 -17.65
N SER A 722 25.34 -9.89 -17.73
CA SER A 722 25.44 -8.85 -16.70
C SER A 722 24.67 -7.56 -17.04
N GLY A 723 23.68 -7.63 -17.92
CA GLY A 723 22.86 -6.47 -18.28
C GLY A 723 22.00 -5.96 -17.12
N VAL A 724 21.64 -4.69 -17.17
CA VAL A 724 20.65 -4.10 -16.26
C VAL A 724 19.26 -4.53 -16.73
N ARG A 725 18.50 -5.17 -15.83
CA ARG A 725 17.12 -5.55 -16.13
C ARG A 725 16.26 -4.31 -16.23
N LEU A 726 15.44 -4.23 -17.27
CA LEU A 726 14.51 -3.13 -17.46
C LEU A 726 13.11 -3.51 -16.99
N PHE A 727 12.47 -4.51 -17.59
CA PHE A 727 11.11 -4.93 -17.25
C PHE A 727 10.81 -6.36 -17.74
N THR A 728 9.67 -6.90 -17.31
CA THR A 728 9.12 -8.20 -17.75
C THR A 728 7.89 -8.00 -18.63
N PHE A 729 7.75 -8.76 -19.71
CA PHE A 729 6.65 -8.67 -20.68
C PHE A 729 6.09 -10.05 -21.00
N ALA A 730 4.88 -10.08 -21.56
CA ALA A 730 4.25 -11.28 -22.06
C ALA A 730 4.17 -11.25 -23.60
N MET A 731 4.13 -12.42 -24.22
CA MET A 731 3.72 -12.58 -25.60
C MET A 731 2.72 -13.72 -25.73
N THR A 732 1.71 -13.52 -26.58
CA THR A 732 0.69 -14.52 -26.87
C THR A 732 0.36 -14.55 -28.36
N ARG A 733 -0.16 -15.70 -28.81
CA ARG A 733 -0.74 -15.91 -30.15
C ARG A 733 -2.27 -15.90 -30.13
N LYS A 734 -2.87 -15.74 -28.95
CA LYS A 734 -4.31 -15.79 -28.74
C LYS A 734 -4.74 -14.61 -27.87
N TYR A 735 -5.65 -13.79 -28.39
CA TYR A 735 -6.13 -12.56 -27.75
C TYR A 735 -7.58 -12.29 -28.16
N ARG A 736 -8.24 -11.33 -27.50
CA ARG A 736 -9.65 -10.98 -27.73
C ARG A 736 -9.78 -10.05 -28.93
N LEU A 737 -11.01 -9.94 -29.46
CA LEU A 737 -11.34 -8.93 -30.48
C LEU A 737 -11.01 -7.51 -30.04
N THR A 738 -11.19 -7.20 -28.75
CA THR A 738 -10.82 -5.90 -28.20
C THR A 738 -9.34 -5.60 -28.42
N GLU A 739 -8.47 -6.60 -28.39
CA GLU A 739 -7.06 -6.39 -28.65
C GLU A 739 -6.71 -6.36 -30.15
N MET A 740 -7.61 -6.55 -31.12
CA MET A 740 -7.24 -6.73 -32.54
C MET A 740 -6.27 -5.66 -33.11
N THR A 741 -5.56 -6.00 -34.18
CA THR A 741 -4.76 -5.04 -34.96
C THR A 741 -5.64 -4.30 -35.96
N VAL A 742 -5.15 -3.17 -36.51
CA VAL A 742 -5.86 -2.46 -37.58
C VAL A 742 -6.08 -3.34 -38.82
N ALA A 743 -5.13 -4.20 -39.17
CA ALA A 743 -5.28 -5.11 -40.30
C ALA A 743 -6.44 -6.11 -40.08
N GLU A 744 -6.53 -6.67 -38.87
CA GLU A 744 -7.63 -7.56 -38.47
C GLU A 744 -8.97 -6.81 -38.37
N HIS A 745 -8.95 -5.54 -37.94
CA HIS A 745 -10.14 -4.67 -37.96
C HIS A 745 -10.66 -4.44 -39.38
N VAL A 746 -9.77 -4.08 -40.32
CA VAL A 746 -10.14 -3.87 -41.73
C VAL A 746 -10.74 -5.13 -42.33
N GLU A 747 -10.13 -6.31 -42.09
CA GLU A 747 -10.63 -7.61 -42.54
C GLU A 747 -12.06 -7.87 -42.03
N LEU A 748 -12.31 -7.64 -40.73
CA LEU A 748 -13.63 -7.81 -40.12
C LEU A 748 -14.65 -6.77 -40.58
N PHE A 749 -14.23 -5.51 -40.76
CA PHE A 749 -15.09 -4.43 -41.19
C PHE A 749 -15.56 -4.63 -42.63
N GLU A 750 -14.66 -5.02 -43.56
CA GLU A 750 -15.04 -5.31 -44.95
C GLU A 750 -16.03 -6.47 -45.07
N GLY A 751 -15.93 -7.48 -44.19
CA GLY A 751 -16.87 -8.61 -44.13
C GLY A 751 -18.19 -8.34 -43.38
N GLY A 752 -18.28 -7.22 -42.64
CA GLY A 752 -19.45 -6.88 -41.82
C GLY A 752 -20.65 -6.35 -42.60
N THR A 753 -21.86 -6.56 -42.06
CA THR A 753 -23.13 -6.12 -42.67
C THR A 753 -23.70 -4.88 -42.00
N VAL A 754 -24.53 -4.10 -42.70
CA VAL A 754 -25.18 -2.90 -42.12
C VAL A 754 -26.14 -3.33 -40.99
N PRO A 755 -26.06 -2.73 -39.79
CA PRO A 755 -26.92 -3.13 -38.67
C PRO A 755 -28.38 -2.72 -38.88
N SER A 756 -29.31 -3.52 -38.38
CA SER A 756 -30.73 -3.15 -38.26
C SER A 756 -31.01 -2.34 -36.98
N PRO A 757 -32.10 -1.55 -36.91
CA PRO A 757 -32.49 -0.87 -35.67
C PRO A 757 -32.64 -1.83 -34.47
N GLU A 758 -33.14 -3.04 -34.70
CA GLU A 758 -33.30 -4.08 -33.69
C GLU A 758 -31.94 -4.64 -33.23
N THR A 759 -30.98 -4.76 -34.13
CA THR A 759 -29.61 -5.21 -33.80
C THR A 759 -28.87 -4.15 -32.98
N LEU A 760 -29.05 -2.85 -33.28
CA LEU A 760 -28.42 -1.75 -32.54
C LEU A 760 -29.02 -1.55 -31.15
N ALA A 761 -30.30 -1.87 -30.96
CA ALA A 761 -31.00 -1.62 -29.70
C ALA A 761 -30.27 -2.28 -28.50
N GLY A 762 -29.86 -1.46 -27.55
CA GLY A 762 -29.07 -1.89 -26.40
C GLY A 762 -27.96 -0.91 -26.01
N ALA A 763 -27.21 -1.26 -24.97
CA ALA A 763 -26.01 -0.55 -24.54
C ALA A 763 -24.77 -1.29 -25.04
N TRP A 764 -23.81 -0.52 -25.54
CA TRP A 764 -22.59 -1.01 -26.18
C TRP A 764 -21.39 -0.33 -25.58
N ARG A 765 -20.41 -1.12 -25.15
CA ARG A 765 -19.10 -0.61 -24.74
C ARG A 765 -18.23 -0.47 -25.98
N MET A 766 -17.61 0.70 -26.14
CA MET A 766 -16.71 1.04 -27.24
C MET A 766 -15.25 0.96 -26.79
N ASP A 767 -14.52 0.01 -27.37
CA ASP A 767 -13.07 -0.15 -27.18
C ASP A 767 -12.35 0.26 -28.47
N VAL A 768 -11.49 1.28 -28.37
CA VAL A 768 -10.72 1.77 -29.53
C VAL A 768 -9.59 0.80 -29.83
N ILE A 769 -9.48 0.43 -31.11
CA ILE A 769 -8.41 -0.41 -31.61
C ILE A 769 -7.12 0.41 -31.64
N SER A 770 -6.19 0.03 -30.78
CA SER A 770 -4.88 0.64 -30.69
C SER A 770 -3.79 -0.32 -31.17
N ASN A 771 -2.87 0.21 -31.98
CA ASN A 771 -1.60 -0.47 -32.22
C ASN A 771 -0.62 -0.31 -31.03
N ALA A 772 -1.02 0.43 -29.98
CA ALA A 772 -0.34 0.44 -28.68
C ALA A 772 -0.91 -0.66 -27.75
N ASN A 773 -0.04 -1.25 -26.93
CA ASN A 773 -0.26 -2.52 -26.22
C ASN A 773 -1.45 -2.60 -25.23
N GLN A 774 -2.14 -1.51 -24.88
CA GLN A 774 -3.24 -1.55 -23.93
C GLN A 774 -4.45 -0.72 -24.35
N LEU A 775 -5.61 -1.37 -24.24
CA LEU A 775 -6.93 -0.83 -24.54
C LEU A 775 -7.36 0.27 -23.58
N ARG A 776 -8.13 1.22 -24.10
CA ARG A 776 -8.91 2.16 -23.30
C ARG A 776 -10.35 2.09 -23.79
N ALA A 777 -11.27 1.69 -22.91
CA ALA A 777 -12.70 1.89 -23.15
C ALA A 777 -12.92 3.39 -23.32
N LEU A 778 -13.31 3.81 -24.51
CA LEU A 778 -13.41 5.24 -24.85
C LEU A 778 -14.83 5.74 -24.61
N ALA A 779 -15.84 4.91 -24.85
CA ALA A 779 -17.23 5.30 -24.75
C ALA A 779 -18.18 4.16 -24.39
N THR A 780 -19.39 4.52 -23.97
CA THR A 780 -20.57 3.67 -24.07
C THR A 780 -21.55 4.33 -25.04
N LEU A 781 -22.09 3.53 -25.97
CA LEU A 781 -23.12 3.91 -26.92
C LEU A 781 -24.42 3.21 -26.54
N ALA A 782 -25.48 3.98 -26.29
CA ALA A 782 -26.80 3.44 -25.98
C ALA A 782 -27.78 3.81 -27.09
N PHE A 783 -28.39 2.79 -27.70
CA PHE A 783 -29.42 2.96 -28.72
C PHE A 783 -30.78 2.55 -28.15
N GLU A 784 -31.72 3.49 -28.10
CA GLU A 784 -33.09 3.26 -27.66
C GLU A 784 -34.05 3.24 -28.87
N LEU A 785 -34.70 2.11 -29.09
CA LEU A 785 -35.77 2.00 -30.08
C LEU A 785 -37.08 2.47 -29.44
N LYS A 786 -37.63 3.57 -29.96
CA LYS A 786 -38.90 4.14 -29.48
C LYS A 786 -40.10 3.41 -30.09
N PRO A 787 -41.29 3.45 -29.45
CA PRO A 787 -42.49 2.78 -29.95
C PRO A 787 -42.96 3.25 -31.34
N ASP A 788 -42.51 4.42 -31.79
CA ASP A 788 -42.78 4.99 -33.12
C ASP A 788 -41.81 4.50 -34.22
N GLY A 789 -40.87 3.59 -33.88
CA GLY A 789 -39.84 3.06 -34.78
C GLY A 789 -38.60 3.94 -34.90
N ARG A 790 -38.52 5.05 -34.16
CA ARG A 790 -37.36 5.95 -34.16
C ARG A 790 -36.26 5.41 -33.23
N LEU A 791 -35.03 5.35 -33.72
CA LEU A 791 -33.86 5.00 -32.91
C LEU A 791 -33.22 6.29 -32.38
N GLU A 792 -33.07 6.43 -31.08
CA GLU A 792 -32.31 7.53 -30.45
C GLU A 792 -30.97 6.99 -29.95
N SER A 793 -29.86 7.66 -30.28
CA SER A 793 -28.52 7.27 -29.82
C SER A 793 -27.98 8.28 -28.81
N ARG A 794 -27.38 7.77 -27.73
CA ARG A 794 -26.60 8.54 -26.76
C ARG A 794 -25.18 8.00 -26.73
N TYR A 795 -24.20 8.90 -26.74
CA TYR A 795 -22.78 8.54 -26.64
C TYR A 795 -22.10 9.35 -25.54
N GLN A 796 -21.10 8.76 -24.90
CA GLN A 796 -20.21 9.49 -23.99
C GLN A 796 -18.75 9.19 -24.34
N ILE A 797 -17.99 10.17 -24.84
CA ILE A 797 -16.58 9.97 -25.21
C ILE A 797 -15.66 10.54 -24.12
N GLY A 798 -14.77 9.69 -23.58
CA GLY A 798 -13.64 10.09 -22.73
C GLY A 798 -14.01 10.81 -21.43
N GLY A 799 -15.26 10.66 -20.95
CA GLY A 799 -15.76 11.34 -19.76
C GLY A 799 -15.91 12.86 -19.89
N LEU A 800 -15.81 13.43 -21.09
CA LEU A 800 -15.74 14.88 -21.34
C LEU A 800 -16.86 15.42 -22.25
N LEU A 801 -17.41 14.58 -23.15
CA LEU A 801 -18.42 14.98 -24.14
C LEU A 801 -19.57 13.95 -24.18
N GLU A 802 -20.81 14.40 -23.96
CA GLU A 802 -22.05 13.63 -24.21
C GLU A 802 -22.96 14.39 -25.17
N GLY A 803 -23.58 13.66 -26.11
CA GLY A 803 -24.49 14.22 -27.12
C GLY A 803 -25.62 13.27 -27.50
N LEU A 804 -26.71 13.84 -28.02
CA LEU A 804 -27.86 13.11 -28.57
C LEU A 804 -27.72 13.06 -30.09
N VAL A 805 -27.63 11.87 -30.66
CA VAL A 805 -27.43 11.67 -32.10
C VAL A 805 -28.67 11.05 -32.72
N THR A 806 -29.06 11.56 -33.89
CA THR A 806 -30.12 10.94 -34.71
C THR A 806 -29.46 9.99 -35.71
N PRO A 807 -29.61 8.67 -35.55
CA PRO A 807 -29.05 7.69 -36.49
C PRO A 807 -29.71 7.81 -37.87
N ARG A 808 -28.92 7.67 -38.94
CA ARG A 808 -29.43 7.60 -40.32
C ARG A 808 -29.08 6.26 -40.95
N PHE A 809 -30.11 5.56 -41.41
CA PHE A 809 -29.97 4.34 -42.19
C PHE A 809 -29.99 4.70 -43.68
N LEU A 810 -28.85 4.60 -44.35
CA LEU A 810 -28.72 4.77 -45.80
C LEU A 810 -28.69 3.39 -46.49
N GLN A 811 -28.78 3.34 -47.82
CA GLN A 811 -28.93 2.07 -48.57
C GLN A 811 -27.72 1.13 -48.46
N ASP A 812 -26.53 1.67 -48.21
CA ASP A 812 -25.23 0.99 -48.27
C ASP A 812 -24.38 1.14 -47.00
N HIS A 813 -24.76 2.02 -46.06
CA HIS A 813 -24.07 2.22 -44.77
C HIS A 813 -24.97 2.87 -43.70
N PHE A 814 -24.54 2.78 -42.44
CA PHE A 814 -25.15 3.41 -41.27
C PHE A 814 -24.29 4.59 -40.82
N GLU A 815 -24.87 5.77 -40.57
CA GLU A 815 -24.16 6.99 -40.15
C GLU A 815 -24.73 7.57 -38.85
N LEU A 816 -23.85 7.91 -37.90
CA LEU A 816 -24.15 8.78 -36.74
C LEU A 816 -23.56 10.17 -36.99
N ARG A 817 -24.40 11.21 -37.02
CA ARG A 817 -23.97 12.62 -37.12
C ARG A 817 -24.15 13.35 -35.80
N ASP A 818 -23.06 13.77 -35.19
CA ASP A 818 -23.05 14.54 -33.94
C ASP A 818 -22.64 16.02 -34.17
N PHE A 819 -22.27 16.75 -33.10
CA PHE A 819 -21.84 18.15 -33.20
C PHE A 819 -20.39 18.32 -33.70
N THR A 820 -19.67 17.23 -33.95
CA THR A 820 -18.29 17.21 -34.40
C THR A 820 -18.20 16.97 -35.92
N PRO A 821 -17.08 17.31 -36.60
CA PRO A 821 -16.92 17.08 -38.04
C PRO A 821 -16.58 15.61 -38.41
N PHE A 822 -16.71 14.67 -37.47
CA PHE A 822 -16.36 13.26 -37.69
C PHE A 822 -17.59 12.46 -38.13
N HIS A 823 -17.37 11.50 -39.02
CA HIS A 823 -18.37 10.56 -39.52
C HIS A 823 -18.14 9.19 -38.90
N ASP A 824 -19.21 8.61 -38.35
CA ASP A 824 -19.17 7.28 -37.76
C ASP A 824 -19.81 6.24 -38.69
N GLU A 825 -19.10 5.15 -38.97
CA GLU A 825 -19.59 4.01 -39.74
C GLU A 825 -19.54 2.73 -38.90
N ILE A 826 -20.68 2.05 -38.71
CA ILE A 826 -20.82 0.82 -37.91
C ILE A 826 -21.31 -0.35 -38.75
N ARG A 827 -20.73 -1.53 -38.53
CA ARG A 827 -21.12 -2.82 -39.13
C ARG A 827 -21.36 -3.89 -38.07
N THR A 828 -22.23 -4.83 -38.37
CA THR A 828 -22.57 -5.99 -37.53
C THR A 828 -21.59 -7.13 -37.78
N LEU A 829 -21.01 -7.66 -36.69
CA LEU A 829 -20.22 -8.90 -36.71
C LEU A 829 -21.03 -10.07 -36.13
N SER A 830 -21.75 -9.84 -35.03
CA SER A 830 -22.65 -10.80 -34.39
C SER A 830 -23.77 -10.08 -33.63
N ALA A 831 -24.64 -10.83 -32.93
CA ALA A 831 -25.67 -10.23 -32.07
C ALA A 831 -25.08 -9.39 -30.90
N ASP A 832 -23.85 -9.70 -30.50
CA ASP A 832 -23.19 -9.14 -29.31
C ASP A 832 -21.91 -8.35 -29.64
N ALA A 833 -21.54 -8.25 -30.93
CA ALA A 833 -20.37 -7.51 -31.39
C ALA A 833 -20.67 -6.70 -32.67
N LEU A 834 -20.35 -5.41 -32.63
CA LEU A 834 -20.31 -4.52 -33.79
C LEU A 834 -18.88 -4.01 -33.98
N ILE A 835 -18.56 -3.54 -35.17
CA ILE A 835 -17.26 -3.00 -35.52
C ILE A 835 -17.47 -1.67 -36.23
N GLY A 836 -16.65 -0.67 -35.91
CA GLY A 836 -16.85 0.65 -36.49
C GLY A 836 -15.58 1.46 -36.65
N LYS A 837 -15.73 2.58 -37.35
CA LYS A 837 -14.68 3.57 -37.59
C LYS A 837 -15.25 4.97 -37.50
N TYR A 838 -14.49 5.86 -36.88
CA TYR A 838 -14.83 7.26 -36.63
C TYR A 838 -13.81 8.15 -37.33
N VAL A 839 -14.14 8.69 -38.51
CA VAL A 839 -13.18 9.35 -39.43
C VAL A 839 -13.65 10.75 -39.86
N ALA A 840 -12.73 11.69 -40.01
CA ALA A 840 -12.98 13.03 -40.53
C ALA A 840 -12.11 13.35 -41.75
N GLU A 841 -12.57 14.26 -42.60
CA GLU A 841 -11.75 14.88 -43.65
C GLU A 841 -10.77 15.89 -43.05
N LEU A 842 -9.53 15.92 -43.54
CA LEU A 842 -8.55 16.93 -43.15
C LEU A 842 -8.89 18.28 -43.82
N PRO A 843 -8.87 19.41 -43.09
CA PRO A 843 -9.08 20.74 -43.68
C PRO A 843 -8.05 21.08 -44.76
N ASP A 844 -8.48 21.87 -45.76
CA ASP A 844 -7.61 22.37 -46.82
C ASP A 844 -6.38 23.10 -46.25
N GLY A 845 -5.17 22.66 -46.64
CA GLY A 845 -3.89 23.24 -46.21
C GLY A 845 -3.13 22.47 -45.13
N VAL A 846 -3.70 21.40 -44.57
CA VAL A 846 -2.98 20.47 -43.66
C VAL A 846 -2.23 19.42 -44.47
N ALA A 847 -0.93 19.21 -44.18
CA ALA A 847 -0.14 18.18 -44.85
C ALA A 847 -0.67 16.76 -44.52
N PRO A 848 -0.59 15.79 -45.45
CA PRO A 848 -0.99 14.41 -45.19
C PRO A 848 -0.24 13.85 -43.98
N ILE A 849 -0.97 13.21 -43.06
CA ILE A 849 -0.38 12.51 -41.91
C ILE A 849 0.00 11.09 -42.35
N PRO A 850 1.29 10.69 -42.33
CA PRO A 850 1.69 9.36 -42.76
C PRO A 850 1.40 8.28 -41.70
N GLY A 851 0.41 7.44 -41.95
CA GLY A 851 0.18 6.17 -41.24
C GLY A 851 -0.62 6.28 -39.92
N SER A 852 -0.24 5.49 -38.91
CA SER A 852 -0.89 5.42 -37.60
C SER A 852 -0.18 6.30 -36.54
N LEU A 853 -0.96 6.96 -35.70
CA LEU A 853 -0.60 7.53 -34.40
C LEU A 853 -1.23 6.69 -33.27
N GLY A 854 -1.20 5.35 -33.40
CA GLY A 854 -1.53 4.38 -32.35
C GLY A 854 -3.02 4.22 -32.09
N LEU A 855 -3.68 5.28 -31.59
CA LEU A 855 -5.13 5.35 -31.40
C LEU A 855 -5.84 5.95 -32.61
N LEU A 856 -5.14 6.83 -33.35
CA LEU A 856 -5.66 7.49 -34.54
C LEU A 856 -4.90 6.99 -35.77
N HIS A 857 -5.60 6.81 -36.88
CA HIS A 857 -5.13 6.15 -38.09
C HIS A 857 -5.52 6.98 -39.31
N ALA A 858 -4.60 7.10 -40.27
CA ALA A 858 -4.88 7.71 -41.57
C ALA A 858 -5.59 6.71 -42.49
N GLU A 859 -6.68 7.15 -43.14
CA GLU A 859 -7.42 6.39 -44.15
C GLU A 859 -7.23 7.03 -45.54
N GLY A 860 -6.11 6.72 -46.20
CA GLY A 860 -5.67 7.39 -47.41
C GLY A 860 -4.96 8.72 -47.13
N ASN A 861 -4.94 9.65 -48.10
CA ASN A 861 -4.15 10.89 -47.99
C ASN A 861 -4.88 12.06 -47.30
N HIS A 862 -6.21 11.98 -47.13
CA HIS A 862 -7.05 13.12 -46.74
C HIS A 862 -8.10 12.80 -45.65
N ARG A 863 -8.09 11.59 -45.07
CA ARG A 863 -9.01 11.21 -43.98
C ARG A 863 -8.23 10.66 -42.79
N PHE A 864 -8.71 10.96 -41.58
CA PHE A 864 -8.03 10.62 -40.34
C PHE A 864 -9.04 10.36 -39.22
N GLY A 865 -8.82 9.33 -38.40
CA GLY A 865 -9.82 8.91 -37.41
C GLY A 865 -9.39 7.76 -36.50
N CYS A 866 -10.32 7.14 -35.78
CA CYS A 866 -10.06 5.94 -34.97
C CYS A 866 -10.90 4.75 -35.41
N TYR A 867 -10.37 3.54 -35.20
CA TYR A 867 -11.08 2.28 -35.38
C TYR A 867 -11.50 1.76 -34.02
N TYR A 868 -12.65 1.11 -33.92
CA TYR A 868 -13.15 0.60 -32.65
C TYR A 868 -13.99 -0.66 -32.83
N VAL A 869 -14.17 -1.40 -31.74
CA VAL A 869 -15.11 -2.50 -31.61
C VAL A 869 -16.14 -2.15 -30.53
N LEU A 870 -17.38 -2.57 -30.77
CA LEU A 870 -18.49 -2.42 -29.84
C LEU A 870 -18.89 -3.79 -29.32
N THR A 871 -18.90 -3.94 -28.01
CA THR A 871 -19.36 -5.17 -27.35
C THR A 871 -20.61 -4.87 -26.53
N ARG A 872 -21.60 -5.77 -26.58
CA ARG A 872 -22.85 -5.59 -25.83
C ARG A 872 -22.54 -5.55 -24.33
N SER A 873 -23.11 -4.57 -23.64
CA SER A 873 -22.89 -4.35 -22.21
C SER A 873 -24.21 -4.38 -21.44
N ASP A 874 -24.25 -5.17 -20.37
CA ASP A 874 -25.34 -5.11 -19.37
C ASP A 874 -25.17 -3.91 -18.42
N ASP A 875 -23.96 -3.35 -18.36
CA ASP A 875 -23.66 -2.16 -17.58
C ASP A 875 -24.03 -0.91 -18.38
N ARG A 876 -25.01 -0.16 -17.85
CA ARG A 876 -25.39 1.17 -18.34
C ARG A 876 -24.60 2.29 -17.64
N ARG A 877 -23.73 1.95 -16.67
CA ARG A 877 -22.92 2.90 -15.90
C ARG A 877 -21.70 3.32 -16.71
N LEU A 878 -21.31 4.57 -16.53
CA LEU A 878 -20.24 5.22 -17.28
C LEU A 878 -18.87 4.76 -16.73
N PRO A 879 -17.87 4.41 -17.57
CA PRO A 879 -16.57 3.96 -17.08
C PRO A 879 -15.82 5.08 -16.33
N ALA A 880 -15.15 4.70 -15.24
CA ALA A 880 -14.33 5.63 -14.46
C ALA A 880 -13.12 6.12 -15.28
N ASN A 881 -12.82 7.41 -15.13
CA ASN A 881 -11.92 8.19 -15.95
C ASN A 881 -10.46 7.67 -15.90
N THR A 882 -10.08 6.84 -16.87
CA THR A 882 -8.74 6.21 -16.94
C THR A 882 -7.72 7.08 -17.68
N ILE A 883 -8.16 8.12 -18.39
CA ILE A 883 -7.29 9.00 -19.19
C ILE A 883 -6.56 10.02 -18.31
N LEU A 884 -7.23 10.53 -17.27
CA LEU A 884 -6.71 11.61 -16.40
C LEU A 884 -5.88 11.10 -15.21
N ARG A 885 -6.02 9.82 -14.84
CA ARG A 885 -5.36 9.21 -13.68
C ARG A 885 -3.83 9.34 -13.65
N PRO A 886 -3.10 9.18 -14.78
CA PRO A 886 -1.65 9.36 -14.77
C PRO A 886 -1.17 10.75 -14.33
N PHE A 887 -1.99 11.79 -14.53
CA PHE A 887 -1.67 13.14 -14.09
C PHE A 887 -2.00 13.38 -12.62
N LEU A 888 -3.01 12.69 -12.09
CA LEU A 888 -3.38 12.73 -10.68
C LEU A 888 -2.38 11.99 -9.79
N ASP A 889 -1.89 10.85 -10.28
CA ASP A 889 -0.94 9.98 -9.59
C ASP A 889 0.52 10.52 -9.65
N MET A 890 0.76 11.59 -10.41
CA MET A 890 2.08 12.22 -10.57
C MET A 890 2.43 13.08 -9.35
N HIS A 891 3.35 12.64 -8.51
CA HIS A 891 3.86 13.45 -7.40
C HIS A 891 4.84 14.52 -7.90
N LEU A 892 4.56 15.79 -7.59
CA LEU A 892 5.40 16.93 -7.98
C LEU A 892 6.46 17.19 -6.89
N PRO A 893 7.58 17.88 -7.17
CA PRO A 893 8.50 18.29 -6.13
C PRO A 893 7.82 19.19 -5.09
N ASP A 894 8.17 19.03 -3.82
CA ASP A 894 7.61 19.84 -2.72
C ASP A 894 7.96 21.32 -2.89
N GLY A 895 7.04 22.21 -2.49
CA GLY A 895 7.18 23.66 -2.60
C GLY A 895 6.71 24.24 -3.94
N LEU A 896 6.18 23.42 -4.85
CA LEU A 896 5.47 23.89 -6.05
C LEU A 896 4.06 24.35 -5.67
N GLY A 897 3.87 25.67 -5.59
CA GLY A 897 2.57 26.27 -5.34
C GLY A 897 1.79 26.60 -6.62
N MET A 898 0.64 27.23 -6.45
CA MET A 898 -0.15 27.77 -7.55
C MET A 898 -0.86 29.06 -7.13
N THR A 899 -1.04 29.98 -8.08
CA THR A 899 -1.90 31.16 -7.88
C THR A 899 -2.94 31.26 -8.98
N PHE A 900 -4.11 31.80 -8.65
CA PHE A 900 -5.15 32.14 -9.60
C PHE A 900 -5.95 33.34 -9.11
N ASP A 901 -6.50 34.12 -10.04
CA ASP A 901 -7.23 35.34 -9.74
C ASP A 901 -8.75 35.12 -9.93
N GLU A 902 -9.55 35.69 -9.04
CA GLU A 902 -11.02 35.65 -9.11
C GLU A 902 -11.62 37.06 -8.96
N GLU A 903 -12.53 37.41 -9.87
CA GLU A 903 -13.27 38.67 -9.87
C GLU A 903 -14.77 38.40 -9.90
N MET A 904 -15.49 38.93 -8.91
CA MET A 904 -16.94 38.79 -8.82
C MET A 904 -17.63 40.14 -8.61
N ASP A 905 -18.76 40.34 -9.29
CA ASP A 905 -19.62 41.52 -9.21
C ASP A 905 -21.06 41.10 -8.88
N GLY A 906 -21.76 41.91 -8.11
CA GLY A 906 -23.16 41.67 -7.79
C GLY A 906 -23.68 42.69 -6.80
N TRP A 907 -24.44 42.24 -5.81
CA TRP A 907 -25.13 43.12 -4.89
C TRP A 907 -25.18 42.56 -3.47
N TYR A 908 -25.33 43.48 -2.52
CA TYR A 908 -25.45 43.27 -1.08
C TYR A 908 -26.76 43.90 -0.60
N LEU A 909 -27.53 43.18 0.21
CA LEU A 909 -28.76 43.66 0.84
C LEU A 909 -28.55 43.76 2.36
N PRO A 910 -28.48 44.99 2.91
CA PRO A 910 -28.39 45.20 4.36
C PRO A 910 -29.61 44.62 5.09
N GLY A 911 -29.37 43.95 6.22
CA GLY A 911 -30.41 43.43 7.11
C GLY A 911 -31.12 42.16 6.66
N ALA A 912 -30.72 41.56 5.52
CA ALA A 912 -31.29 40.32 5.03
C ALA A 912 -30.63 39.07 5.60
N ASP A 913 -31.44 38.05 5.87
CA ASP A 913 -30.99 36.74 6.34
C ASP A 913 -30.41 35.89 5.18
N ASP A 914 -30.97 35.99 3.97
CA ASP A 914 -30.53 35.29 2.77
C ASP A 914 -30.66 36.16 1.52
N ALA A 915 -29.89 35.85 0.47
CA ALA A 915 -29.89 36.59 -0.78
C ALA A 915 -30.95 36.05 -1.76
N PRO A 916 -31.98 36.83 -2.13
CA PRO A 916 -33.01 36.39 -3.09
C PRO A 916 -32.49 36.16 -4.52
N GLU A 917 -33.30 35.50 -5.34
CA GLU A 917 -32.89 35.12 -6.70
C GLU A 917 -32.63 36.32 -7.61
N SER A 918 -33.54 37.29 -7.59
CA SER A 918 -33.45 38.54 -8.34
C SER A 918 -32.95 39.69 -7.44
N ARG A 919 -32.27 40.67 -8.02
CA ARG A 919 -31.82 41.87 -7.28
C ARG A 919 -33.01 42.60 -6.63
N PRO A 920 -33.09 42.66 -5.29
CA PRO A 920 -34.21 43.28 -4.59
C PRO A 920 -34.08 44.80 -4.52
N ALA A 921 -35.20 45.50 -4.30
CA ALA A 921 -35.20 46.93 -4.04
C ALA A 921 -34.46 47.24 -2.72
N GLY A 922 -33.50 48.17 -2.75
CA GLY A 922 -32.64 48.49 -1.60
C GLY A 922 -31.29 47.76 -1.58
N ALA A 923 -31.02 46.87 -2.53
CA ALA A 923 -29.69 46.25 -2.68
C ALA A 923 -28.66 47.21 -3.30
N VAL A 924 -27.47 47.23 -2.73
CA VAL A 924 -26.34 48.07 -3.13
C VAL A 924 -25.26 47.24 -3.82
N ASP A 925 -24.47 47.83 -4.72
CA ASP A 925 -23.46 47.07 -5.45
C ASP A 925 -22.38 46.52 -4.51
N CYS A 926 -21.97 45.28 -4.75
CA CYS A 926 -20.90 44.60 -4.03
C CYS A 926 -20.00 43.89 -5.03
N SER A 927 -18.69 43.94 -4.84
CA SER A 927 -17.75 43.22 -5.68
C SER A 927 -16.45 42.90 -4.96
N PHE A 928 -15.72 41.89 -5.42
CA PHE A 928 -14.36 41.64 -4.95
C PHE A 928 -13.43 41.27 -6.10
N ARG A 929 -12.14 41.48 -5.84
CA ARG A 929 -11.05 40.97 -6.65
C ARG A 929 -10.03 40.33 -5.73
N LEU A 930 -9.82 39.03 -5.91
CA LEU A 930 -8.97 38.21 -5.07
C LEU A 930 -7.90 37.50 -5.90
N ARG A 931 -6.75 37.28 -5.29
CA ARG A 931 -5.74 36.31 -5.68
C ARG A 931 -5.75 35.20 -4.66
N MET A 932 -5.94 33.98 -5.14
CA MET A 932 -5.84 32.77 -4.34
C MET A 932 -4.42 32.22 -4.44
N THR A 933 -3.88 31.78 -3.31
CA THR A 933 -2.53 31.22 -3.22
C THR A 933 -2.59 29.83 -2.61
N VAL A 934 -2.21 28.85 -3.42
CA VAL A 934 -1.91 27.47 -3.03
C VAL A 934 -0.42 27.39 -2.75
N ARG A 935 -0.05 27.02 -1.53
CA ARG A 935 1.36 26.96 -1.11
C ARG A 935 2.07 25.74 -1.69
N ASP A 936 1.37 24.61 -1.73
CA ASP A 936 1.85 23.36 -2.30
C ASP A 936 0.71 22.64 -3.03
N LEU A 937 0.96 22.27 -4.29
CA LEU A 937 0.00 21.61 -5.18
C LEU A 937 -0.28 20.16 -4.76
N ASN A 938 0.71 19.44 -4.21
CA ASN A 938 0.49 18.08 -3.70
C ASN A 938 -0.47 18.14 -2.50
N GLU A 939 -0.15 19.00 -1.52
CA GLU A 939 -0.95 19.18 -0.31
C GLU A 939 -2.38 19.60 -0.65
N PHE A 940 -2.52 20.60 -1.53
CA PHE A 940 -3.83 21.12 -1.91
C PHE A 940 -4.72 20.06 -2.55
N ILE A 941 -4.17 19.21 -3.42
CA ILE A 941 -4.94 18.16 -4.11
C ILE A 941 -5.28 17.00 -3.14
N GLU A 942 -4.40 16.69 -2.19
CA GLU A 942 -4.54 15.56 -1.28
C GLU A 942 -5.31 15.90 0.02
N ALA A 943 -5.47 17.19 0.34
CA ALA A 943 -6.19 17.67 1.52
C ALA A 943 -7.72 17.59 1.35
N PRO A 944 -8.48 17.11 2.36
CA PRO A 944 -9.95 16.95 2.25
C PRO A 944 -10.75 18.23 1.94
N ALA A 945 -10.18 19.40 2.19
CA ALA A 945 -10.83 20.70 2.01
C ALA A 945 -10.21 21.57 0.90
N HIS A 946 -9.13 21.10 0.27
CA HIS A 946 -8.45 21.80 -0.82
C HIS A 946 -8.29 23.31 -0.57
N GLU A 947 -7.67 23.64 0.57
CA GLU A 947 -7.67 25.00 1.10
C GLU A 947 -6.58 25.87 0.44
N ALA A 948 -6.95 27.09 0.03
CA ALA A 948 -6.07 28.13 -0.45
C ALA A 948 -6.24 29.42 0.37
N ARG A 949 -5.21 30.25 0.42
CA ARG A 949 -5.28 31.58 1.06
C ARG A 949 -5.80 32.62 0.09
N ALA A 950 -6.62 33.54 0.59
CA ALA A 950 -7.25 34.58 -0.23
C ALA A 950 -6.69 35.96 0.12
N LYS A 951 -6.23 36.71 -0.89
CA LYS A 951 -5.75 38.10 -0.73
C LYS A 951 -6.39 39.00 -1.77
N GLY A 952 -6.81 40.20 -1.39
CA GLY A 952 -7.30 41.15 -2.38
C GLY A 952 -8.10 42.29 -1.78
N ARG A 953 -9.13 42.73 -2.51
CA ARG A 953 -10.00 43.83 -2.08
C ARG A 953 -11.47 43.48 -2.30
N ILE A 954 -12.30 43.93 -1.37
CA ILE A 954 -13.76 43.87 -1.45
C ILE A 954 -14.34 45.28 -1.41
N ARG A 955 -15.38 45.54 -2.21
CA ARG A 955 -16.03 46.83 -2.39
C ARG A 955 -17.52 46.71 -2.11
N PHE A 956 -18.06 47.70 -1.42
CA PHE A 956 -19.49 47.89 -1.21
C PHE A 956 -19.87 49.32 -1.61
N ALA A 957 -20.98 49.51 -2.32
CA ALA A 957 -21.53 50.83 -2.60
C ALA A 957 -22.15 51.48 -1.36
N ASP A 958 -22.59 50.66 -0.39
CA ASP A 958 -22.88 51.08 0.98
C ASP A 958 -22.70 49.87 1.92
N LEU A 959 -21.99 50.06 3.03
CA LEU A 959 -21.84 49.06 4.08
C LEU A 959 -22.04 49.77 5.42
N ASP A 960 -23.10 49.39 6.13
CA ASP A 960 -23.44 49.97 7.45
C ASP A 960 -23.73 51.50 7.39
N GLY A 961 -24.30 51.99 6.28
CA GLY A 961 -24.71 53.40 6.12
C GLY A 961 -23.56 54.38 5.87
N ARG A 962 -22.43 53.90 5.37
CA ARG A 962 -21.17 54.65 5.20
C ARG A 962 -20.90 55.07 3.75
N GLY A 963 -21.77 54.72 2.81
CA GLY A 963 -21.56 54.99 1.38
C GLY A 963 -20.45 54.12 0.75
N PRO A 964 -19.95 54.49 -0.44
CA PRO A 964 -19.05 53.62 -1.20
C PRO A 964 -17.71 53.43 -0.50
N THR A 965 -17.37 52.17 -0.18
CA THR A 965 -16.13 51.81 0.53
C THR A 965 -15.43 50.62 -0.14
N THR A 966 -14.10 50.53 0.01
CA THR A 966 -13.29 49.42 -0.50
C THR A 966 -12.26 49.04 0.56
N HIS A 967 -12.23 47.77 0.93
CA HIS A 967 -11.45 47.26 2.05
C HIS A 967 -10.45 46.20 1.57
N ALA A 968 -9.29 46.15 2.20
CA ALA A 968 -8.33 45.08 1.98
C ALA A 968 -8.76 43.82 2.74
N VAL A 969 -8.64 42.67 2.08
CA VAL A 969 -8.91 41.36 2.69
C VAL A 969 -7.67 40.91 3.48
N ASP A 970 -7.88 40.47 4.71
CA ASP A 970 -6.84 39.96 5.60
C ASP A 970 -6.44 38.54 5.19
N GLU A 971 -5.28 38.41 4.55
CA GLU A 971 -4.75 37.14 4.03
C GLU A 971 -4.52 36.06 5.12
N GLN A 972 -4.27 36.45 6.37
CA GLN A 972 -4.04 35.49 7.45
C GLN A 972 -5.35 34.87 7.95
N ARG A 973 -6.45 35.62 7.85
CA ARG A 973 -7.78 35.22 8.35
C ARG A 973 -8.74 34.80 7.23
N SER A 974 -8.34 35.00 5.97
CA SER A 974 -9.16 34.71 4.81
C SER A 974 -8.67 33.47 4.07
N TRP A 975 -9.61 32.61 3.72
CA TRP A 975 -9.36 31.35 3.06
C TRP A 975 -10.46 31.05 2.06
N PHE A 976 -10.11 30.17 1.14
CA PHE A 976 -10.99 29.61 0.14
C PHE A 976 -10.78 28.11 0.13
N ARG A 977 -11.85 27.35 0.36
CA ARG A 977 -11.85 25.90 0.22
C ARG A 977 -12.45 25.58 -1.12
N TYR A 978 -11.61 25.04 -1.99
CA TYR A 978 -11.99 24.77 -3.37
C TYR A 978 -13.13 23.76 -3.45
N LEU A 979 -13.17 22.82 -2.52
CA LEU A 979 -14.25 21.86 -2.41
C LEU A 979 -14.34 21.28 -1.00
N THR A 980 -15.57 21.20 -0.50
CA THR A 980 -15.93 20.46 0.71
C THR A 980 -17.24 19.71 0.50
N ILE A 981 -17.36 18.50 1.02
CA ILE A 981 -18.60 17.72 1.00
C ILE A 981 -19.37 17.98 2.31
N ASP A 982 -20.60 18.47 2.22
CA ASP A 982 -21.51 18.54 3.37
C ASP A 982 -22.06 17.13 3.64
N LEU A 983 -21.46 16.42 4.61
CA LEU A 983 -21.85 15.06 4.99
C LEU A 983 -23.33 14.92 5.42
N GLY A 984 -23.98 16.02 5.82
CA GLY A 984 -25.40 16.00 6.19
C GLY A 984 -26.36 16.04 4.99
N ARG A 985 -25.91 16.56 3.84
CA ARG A 985 -26.72 16.72 2.61
C ARG A 985 -26.21 15.90 1.43
N GLY A 986 -24.96 15.44 1.47
CA GLY A 986 -24.30 14.79 0.33
C GLY A 986 -24.04 15.75 -0.83
N GLU A 987 -23.98 17.06 -0.56
CA GLU A 987 -23.78 18.11 -1.56
C GLU A 987 -22.35 18.65 -1.49
N ALA A 988 -21.77 18.94 -2.66
CA ALA A 988 -20.49 19.62 -2.79
C ALA A 988 -20.66 21.15 -2.71
N GLU A 989 -19.75 21.82 -2.01
CA GLU A 989 -19.73 23.28 -1.91
C GLU A 989 -18.32 23.84 -2.08
N MET A 990 -18.20 25.01 -2.72
CA MET A 990 -17.02 25.86 -2.61
C MET A 990 -17.26 26.89 -1.51
N GLN A 991 -16.32 27.04 -0.58
CA GLN A 991 -16.49 27.90 0.59
C GLN A 991 -15.46 29.03 0.61
N TYR A 992 -15.95 30.23 0.91
CA TYR A 992 -15.17 31.45 1.02
C TYR A 992 -15.36 32.01 2.43
N CYS A 993 -14.27 32.40 3.08
CA CYS A 993 -14.31 33.24 4.27
C CYS A 993 -13.38 34.43 4.02
N LEU A 994 -13.94 35.61 3.82
CA LEU A 994 -13.18 36.83 3.53
C LEU A 994 -13.34 37.80 4.69
N GLU A 995 -12.31 37.91 5.52
CA GLU A 995 -12.30 38.90 6.60
C GLU A 995 -11.64 40.20 6.15
N PHE A 996 -12.25 41.32 6.50
CA PHE A 996 -11.75 42.65 6.17
C PHE A 996 -12.10 43.65 7.27
N ALA A 997 -11.29 44.71 7.38
CA ALA A 997 -11.50 45.78 8.35
C ALA A 997 -11.74 47.10 7.63
N THR A 998 -12.62 47.92 8.21
CA THR A 998 -12.82 49.31 7.80
C THR A 998 -11.69 50.20 8.32
N ASP A 999 -11.52 51.38 7.71
CA ASP A 999 -10.53 52.39 8.13
C ASP A 999 -10.69 52.85 9.60
N GLN A 1000 -11.85 52.60 10.21
CA GLN A 1000 -12.15 52.92 11.62
C GLN A 1000 -12.00 51.71 12.57
N GLY A 1001 -11.48 50.58 12.09
CA GLY A 1001 -11.19 49.38 12.91
C GLY A 1001 -12.36 48.40 13.11
N ALA A 1002 -13.55 48.69 12.57
CA ALA A 1002 -14.65 47.71 12.59
C ALA A 1002 -14.36 46.55 11.62
N ARG A 1003 -14.52 45.31 12.10
CA ARG A 1003 -14.23 44.08 11.35
C ARG A 1003 -15.49 43.43 10.81
N PHE A 1004 -15.39 42.94 9.58
CA PHE A 1004 -16.44 42.24 8.88
C PHE A 1004 -15.90 40.94 8.27
N ALA A 1005 -16.78 39.97 8.09
CA ALA A 1005 -16.51 38.72 7.38
C ALA A 1005 -17.58 38.49 6.32
N LEU A 1006 -17.18 38.15 5.10
CA LEU A 1006 -18.08 37.60 4.09
C LEU A 1006 -17.85 36.09 4.05
N ASP A 1007 -18.86 35.33 4.50
CA ASP A 1007 -18.90 33.88 4.35
C ASP A 1007 -19.69 33.57 3.09
N GLY A 1008 -19.01 33.10 2.05
CA GLY A 1008 -19.56 32.82 0.74
C GLY A 1008 -19.65 31.33 0.46
N ARG A 1009 -20.74 30.90 -0.18
CA ARG A 1009 -20.91 29.53 -0.67
C ARG A 1009 -21.31 29.52 -2.13
N LYS A 1010 -20.66 28.66 -2.90
CA LYS A 1010 -21.16 28.20 -4.19
C LYS A 1010 -21.70 26.79 -3.95
N HIS A 1011 -23.00 26.63 -4.12
CA HIS A 1011 -23.65 25.35 -3.95
C HIS A 1011 -23.55 24.61 -5.28
N MET A 1012 -22.93 23.43 -5.27
CA MET A 1012 -22.75 22.61 -6.46
C MET A 1012 -23.89 21.59 -6.46
N ARG A 1013 -25.07 22.02 -6.94
CA ARG A 1013 -26.33 21.27 -6.81
C ARG A 1013 -26.84 20.79 -8.15
N LYS A 1014 -27.60 19.70 -8.09
CA LYS A 1014 -28.32 19.15 -9.22
C LYS A 1014 -29.81 19.39 -9.03
N ASP A 1015 -30.26 20.57 -9.41
CA ASP A 1015 -31.63 21.04 -9.26
C ASP A 1015 -32.52 20.64 -10.45
N ARG A 1016 -31.97 20.27 -11.63
CA ARG A 1016 -32.76 19.88 -12.82
C ARG A 1016 -32.43 18.49 -13.41
N PRO A 1017 -33.38 17.86 -14.15
CA PRO A 1017 -33.16 16.57 -14.82
C PRO A 1017 -32.12 16.66 -15.94
N ALA A 1018 -31.40 15.57 -16.18
CA ALA A 1018 -30.40 15.46 -17.26
C ALA A 1018 -30.97 15.85 -18.64
N GLY A 1019 -30.33 16.81 -19.32
CA GLY A 1019 -30.73 17.34 -20.63
C GLY A 1019 -29.81 18.49 -21.10
N PRO A 1020 -30.06 19.10 -22.29
CA PRO A 1020 -29.18 20.11 -22.90
C PRO A 1020 -28.98 21.40 -22.07
N ARG A 1021 -29.76 21.60 -21.00
CA ARG A 1021 -29.64 22.73 -20.07
C ARG A 1021 -28.82 22.42 -18.80
N ALA A 1022 -28.37 21.17 -18.60
CA ALA A 1022 -27.56 20.78 -17.44
C ALA A 1022 -26.16 21.45 -17.43
N ALA A 1023 -25.59 21.70 -18.61
CA ALA A 1023 -24.33 22.44 -18.72
C ALA A 1023 -24.47 23.94 -18.35
N GLU A 1024 -25.66 24.51 -18.53
CA GLU A 1024 -25.96 25.90 -18.13
C GLU A 1024 -26.06 26.01 -16.60
N GLU A 1025 -26.56 24.97 -15.94
CA GLU A 1025 -26.71 24.88 -14.48
C GLU A 1025 -25.37 24.70 -13.76
N VAL A 1026 -24.51 23.78 -14.25
CA VAL A 1026 -23.12 23.66 -13.79
C VAL A 1026 -22.43 25.03 -13.87
N LEU A 1027 -22.56 25.70 -15.02
CA LEU A 1027 -21.94 27.00 -15.22
C LEU A 1027 -22.51 28.06 -14.26
N GLU A 1028 -23.80 28.03 -13.97
CA GLU A 1028 -24.43 28.93 -13.00
C GLU A 1028 -23.93 28.69 -11.56
N ASP A 1029 -23.79 27.45 -11.14
CA ASP A 1029 -23.30 27.05 -9.82
C ASP A 1029 -21.83 27.44 -9.61
N TYR A 1030 -20.98 27.19 -10.61
CA TYR A 1030 -19.56 27.58 -10.57
C TYR A 1030 -19.35 29.11 -10.53
N THR A 1031 -20.31 29.88 -11.07
CA THR A 1031 -20.17 31.33 -11.25
C THR A 1031 -20.97 32.16 -10.25
N THR A 1032 -21.89 31.57 -9.48
CA THR A 1032 -22.74 32.29 -8.52
C THR A 1032 -22.32 32.02 -7.08
N LEU A 1033 -21.98 33.08 -6.35
CA LEU A 1033 -21.64 33.04 -4.93
C LEU A 1033 -22.76 33.65 -4.08
N PHE A 1034 -23.24 32.88 -3.12
CA PHE A 1034 -24.17 33.31 -2.08
C PHE A 1034 -23.40 33.67 -0.82
N GLY A 1035 -23.32 34.96 -0.50
CA GLY A 1035 -22.59 35.50 0.64
C GLY A 1035 -23.49 35.88 1.80
N ARG A 1036 -23.03 35.65 3.02
CA ARG A 1036 -23.55 36.28 4.24
C ARG A 1036 -22.47 37.19 4.81
N VAL A 1037 -22.86 38.42 5.12
CA VAL A 1037 -21.94 39.41 5.68
C VAL A 1037 -22.19 39.50 7.17
N PHE A 1038 -21.13 39.32 7.94
CA PHE A 1038 -21.12 39.39 9.39
C PHE A 1038 -20.29 40.58 9.84
N LYS A 1039 -20.76 41.24 10.89
CA LYS A 1039 -19.92 42.11 11.71
C LYS A 1039 -19.32 41.26 12.83
N VAL A 1040 -18.01 41.39 13.02
CA VAL A 1040 -17.25 40.58 13.97
C VAL A 1040 -16.97 41.40 15.23
N GLU A 1041 -17.53 40.98 16.37
CA GLU A 1041 -17.37 41.64 17.67
C GLU A 1041 -16.77 40.64 18.68
N GLU A 1042 -15.54 40.87 19.12
CA GLU A 1042 -14.74 39.99 20.00
C GLU A 1042 -14.63 38.52 19.53
N THR A 1043 -15.61 37.68 19.85
CA THR A 1043 -15.73 36.25 19.50
C THR A 1043 -17.07 35.88 18.83
N GLU A 1044 -18.02 36.81 18.75
CA GLU A 1044 -19.34 36.57 18.15
C GLU A 1044 -19.44 37.20 16.75
N ARG A 1045 -20.07 36.47 15.82
CA ARG A 1045 -20.37 36.94 14.47
C ARG A 1045 -21.86 37.29 14.38
N ARG A 1046 -22.18 38.57 14.24
CA ARG A 1046 -23.56 39.04 14.02
C ARG A 1046 -23.79 39.27 12.54
N GLN A 1047 -24.77 38.58 11.95
CA GLN A 1047 -25.14 38.81 10.56
C GLN A 1047 -25.72 40.22 10.38
N VAL A 1048 -25.25 40.92 9.34
CA VAL A 1048 -25.65 42.30 9.00
C VAL A 1048 -26.26 42.41 7.60
N GLY A 1049 -26.19 41.36 6.79
CA GLY A 1049 -26.89 41.27 5.51
C GLY A 1049 -26.45 40.09 4.67
N ALA A 1050 -27.01 39.98 3.47
CA ALA A 1050 -26.73 38.92 2.51
C ALA A 1050 -26.26 39.51 1.16
N ALA A 1051 -25.42 38.78 0.45
CA ALA A 1051 -24.86 39.17 -0.84
C ALA A 1051 -25.06 38.08 -1.89
N ARG A 1052 -25.26 38.48 -3.14
CA ARG A 1052 -25.19 37.59 -4.30
C ARG A 1052 -24.23 38.18 -5.30
N LEU A 1053 -23.18 37.44 -5.59
CA LEU A 1053 -22.11 37.84 -6.50
C LEU A 1053 -22.04 36.85 -7.66
N LYS A 1054 -21.81 37.33 -8.87
CA LYS A 1054 -21.57 36.50 -10.05
C LYS A 1054 -20.20 36.81 -10.65
N PHE A 1055 -19.60 35.82 -11.29
CA PHE A 1055 -18.36 36.02 -12.03
C PHE A 1055 -18.58 37.08 -13.12
N ARG A 1056 -17.63 38.01 -13.29
CA ARG A 1056 -17.78 39.26 -14.06
C ARG A 1056 -18.16 39.11 -15.56
N THR A 1057 -18.20 37.90 -16.13
CA THR A 1057 -18.11 37.69 -17.60
C THR A 1057 -19.19 36.81 -18.26
N PHE A 1058 -20.28 36.42 -17.59
CA PHE A 1058 -21.23 35.43 -18.15
C PHE A 1058 -22.66 35.96 -18.39
N GLU A 1059 -22.98 36.27 -19.67
CA GLU A 1059 -24.37 36.42 -20.18
C GLU A 1059 -24.59 35.88 -21.63
N ASN A 1060 -23.63 35.25 -22.34
CA ASN A 1060 -23.86 34.74 -23.72
C ASN A 1060 -22.90 33.60 -24.18
N LEU A 1061 -23.31 32.81 -25.20
CA LEU A 1061 -22.70 31.61 -25.83
C LEU A 1061 -21.24 31.74 -26.36
N VAL A 1062 -20.58 32.87 -26.15
CA VAL A 1062 -19.12 33.07 -26.35
C VAL A 1062 -18.30 32.48 -25.18
N ALA A 1063 -18.99 32.04 -24.12
CA ALA A 1063 -18.49 31.51 -22.85
C ALA A 1063 -17.39 30.42 -22.93
N ALA A 1064 -17.37 29.57 -23.97
CA ALA A 1064 -16.33 28.55 -24.15
C ALA A 1064 -14.91 29.14 -24.30
N ARG A 1065 -14.77 30.37 -24.84
CA ARG A 1065 -13.46 31.06 -24.91
C ARG A 1065 -13.00 31.62 -23.55
N ASN A 1066 -13.93 31.88 -22.62
CA ASN A 1066 -13.63 32.49 -21.32
C ASN A 1066 -13.30 31.46 -20.23
N LEU A 1067 -13.84 30.24 -20.33
CA LEU A 1067 -13.36 29.10 -19.53
C LEU A 1067 -11.88 28.79 -19.83
N VAL A 1068 -11.48 28.91 -21.10
CA VAL A 1068 -10.06 28.82 -21.50
C VAL A 1068 -9.25 29.96 -20.89
N ALA A 1069 -9.77 31.20 -20.83
CA ALA A 1069 -9.09 32.33 -20.19
C ALA A 1069 -8.97 32.18 -18.65
N PHE A 1070 -9.99 31.60 -18.00
CA PHE A 1070 -9.95 31.22 -16.58
C PHE A 1070 -8.91 30.12 -16.34
N LEU A 1071 -8.89 29.06 -17.16
CA LEU A 1071 -7.88 28.00 -17.11
C LEU A 1071 -6.47 28.51 -17.44
N GLN A 1072 -6.34 29.59 -18.20
CA GLN A 1072 -5.08 30.30 -18.48
C GLN A 1072 -4.65 31.25 -17.34
N SER A 1073 -5.52 31.56 -16.38
CA SER A 1073 -5.20 32.42 -15.23
C SER A 1073 -4.46 31.70 -14.11
N PHE A 1074 -4.42 30.37 -14.14
CA PHE A 1074 -3.66 29.55 -13.21
C PHE A 1074 -2.17 29.63 -13.52
N GLN A 1075 -1.37 29.98 -12.51
CA GLN A 1075 0.07 30.06 -12.61
C GLN A 1075 0.71 29.18 -11.55
N VAL A 1076 1.46 28.17 -11.98
CA VAL A 1076 2.31 27.36 -11.09
C VAL A 1076 3.48 28.21 -10.60
N THR A 1077 3.68 28.25 -9.29
CA THR A 1077 4.70 29.03 -8.60
C THR A 1077 5.74 28.12 -7.94
N GLY A 1078 6.89 28.66 -7.53
CA GLY A 1078 7.95 27.89 -6.87
C GLY A 1078 8.96 27.21 -7.80
N THR A 1079 8.81 27.38 -9.13
CA THR A 1079 9.77 26.87 -10.13
C THR A 1079 9.82 27.73 -11.38
N ASP A 1080 10.99 27.78 -12.04
CA ASP A 1080 11.21 28.37 -13.37
C ASP A 1080 11.27 27.33 -14.51
N ASP A 1081 11.20 26.03 -14.18
CA ASP A 1081 11.23 24.95 -15.17
C ASP A 1081 9.90 24.86 -15.95
N PRO A 1082 9.91 25.04 -17.29
CA PRO A 1082 8.72 24.95 -18.12
C PRO A 1082 8.00 23.58 -18.06
N LEU A 1083 8.73 22.49 -17.86
CA LEU A 1083 8.16 21.15 -17.74
C LEU A 1083 7.41 20.99 -16.42
N LEU A 1084 8.01 21.42 -15.31
CA LEU A 1084 7.38 21.36 -14.00
C LEU A 1084 6.14 22.27 -13.90
N ARG A 1085 6.17 23.46 -14.52
CA ARG A 1085 4.98 24.32 -14.62
C ARG A 1085 3.86 23.65 -15.41
N THR A 1086 4.20 22.97 -16.50
CA THR A 1086 3.23 22.25 -17.34
C THR A 1086 2.64 21.06 -16.58
N HIS A 1087 3.47 20.28 -15.88
CA HIS A 1087 3.03 19.16 -15.05
C HIS A 1087 2.12 19.61 -13.89
N GLY A 1088 2.48 20.69 -13.18
CA GLY A 1088 1.65 21.25 -12.11
C GLY A 1088 0.27 21.69 -12.60
N LEU A 1089 0.22 22.37 -13.74
CA LEU A 1089 -1.04 22.80 -14.35
C LEU A 1089 -1.89 21.61 -14.81
N LEU A 1090 -1.30 20.64 -15.50
CA LEU A 1090 -2.02 19.44 -15.96
C LEU A 1090 -2.58 18.61 -14.80
N ARG A 1091 -1.85 18.48 -13.70
CA ARG A 1091 -2.32 17.78 -12.50
C ARG A 1091 -3.49 18.50 -11.83
N PHE A 1092 -3.42 19.82 -11.68
CA PHE A 1092 -4.54 20.62 -11.15
C PHE A 1092 -5.79 20.56 -12.05
N MET A 1093 -5.60 20.60 -13.38
CA MET A 1093 -6.70 20.45 -14.34
C MET A 1093 -7.33 19.06 -14.27
N ALA A 1094 -6.51 18.01 -14.17
CA ALA A 1094 -6.99 16.64 -13.98
C ALA A 1094 -7.79 16.49 -12.68
N PHE A 1095 -7.34 17.11 -11.59
CA PHE A 1095 -8.03 17.17 -10.30
C PHE A 1095 -9.39 17.87 -10.42
N THR A 1096 -9.42 19.06 -11.01
CA THR A 1096 -10.66 19.82 -11.23
C THR A 1096 -11.66 19.04 -12.08
N ALA A 1097 -11.19 18.38 -13.15
CA ALA A 1097 -12.03 17.58 -14.03
C ALA A 1097 -12.57 16.31 -13.35
N GLN A 1098 -11.75 15.65 -12.54
CA GLN A 1098 -12.18 14.51 -11.72
C GLN A 1098 -13.26 14.95 -10.72
N PHE A 1099 -13.06 16.10 -10.07
CA PHE A 1099 -14.02 16.66 -9.13
C PHE A 1099 -15.39 16.93 -9.75
N VAL A 1100 -15.45 17.67 -10.87
CA VAL A 1100 -16.70 17.94 -11.61
C VAL A 1100 -17.45 16.65 -11.92
N GLN A 1101 -16.73 15.55 -12.15
CA GLN A 1101 -17.31 14.27 -12.50
C GLN A 1101 -17.83 13.46 -11.30
N TYR A 1102 -17.04 13.36 -10.22
CA TYR A 1102 -17.38 12.50 -9.07
C TYR A 1102 -18.40 13.14 -8.13
N GLU A 1103 -18.30 14.44 -7.88
CA GLU A 1103 -19.04 15.10 -6.81
C GLU A 1103 -20.27 15.88 -7.30
N TYR A 1104 -20.28 16.30 -8.57
CA TYR A 1104 -21.46 16.92 -9.17
C TYR A 1104 -22.37 15.90 -9.88
N ASP A 1105 -21.85 14.72 -10.25
CA ASP A 1105 -22.49 13.66 -11.07
C ASP A 1105 -23.70 14.19 -11.89
N PRO A 1106 -23.45 14.94 -12.99
CA PRO A 1106 -24.50 15.61 -13.75
C PRO A 1106 -25.51 14.62 -14.37
N LEU A 1107 -25.30 13.30 -14.25
CA LEU A 1107 -26.01 12.26 -14.99
C LEU A 1107 -26.58 11.10 -14.15
N ALA A 1108 -26.35 11.04 -12.82
CA ALA A 1108 -27.15 10.17 -11.95
C ALA A 1108 -28.66 10.50 -12.08
N PRO A 1109 -29.55 9.53 -12.38
CA PRO A 1109 -30.98 9.81 -12.28
C PRO A 1109 -31.29 10.28 -10.86
N MET A 1110 -32.09 11.34 -10.70
CA MET A 1110 -32.65 11.67 -9.39
C MET A 1110 -33.29 10.40 -8.85
N GLN A 1111 -32.81 9.92 -7.70
CA GLN A 1111 -33.56 8.89 -6.98
C GLN A 1111 -34.94 9.48 -6.67
N PRO A 1112 -36.05 8.78 -6.98
CA PRO A 1112 -37.36 9.28 -6.59
C PRO A 1112 -37.39 9.45 -5.07
N ALA A 1113 -37.83 10.64 -4.65
CA ALA A 1113 -37.93 11.07 -3.25
C ALA A 1113 -38.78 10.14 -2.38
#